data_AF-A0A914KJ68-F1
#
_entry.id   AF-A0A914KJ68-F1
#
_cell.length_a   1.000
_cell.length_b   1.000
_cell.length_c   1.000
_cell.angle_alpha   90.00
_cell.angle_beta   90.00
_cell.angle_gamma   90.00
#
_symmetry.space_group_name_H-M   'P 1'
#
loop_
_entity.id
_entity.type
_entity.pdbx_description
1 polymer ?
#
loop_
_entity_poly.entity_id
_entity_poly.type
_entity_poly.pdbx_seq_one_letter_code
_entity_poly.pdbx_strand_id
1 'polypeptide(L)'
;MMAAYRKRHNLQQQNEDASCRSSLAATADEASEPPSKFLKADSPGEADQQSAALDFSLQNANRLLPLNEEENDAGDNADVADDCPIDNIPDELLITIFTYLVEGDLGRCGAVSKRFNRISNDIGLWKRLYITIFEYTTPLYHSLVSPCKYELREPHRWRNCLNPWKESYLLLRHGVHVRPGQSEIYSQPGRSISHFECIETALKFVEARPNLPKLIFLHTGRHTPETPIIIGGTSIQIIGASNGTELNIMNSVIIENQRDTVVSFVNGSLGSYLGYCTTVFNPDKATTSQLHVNHYALQIIDETDVVIDHVIIHSNSFVGAALCVKKAGANPKIRHCIVSDCENVGIFISDNALGRFEDCEIARNNLAGVWVKNQANPFFRRCHIHHGRDVGIFTFENGHGFFEKCDIHSNRISGIEVKNHANPTVIRCDIHNGQTGGIYVHEKGRGQFMENRIYSNEFAGIWITSQSEPTIRKNEIFNGQQGGVYIFGEGRGLIEQNNIYGNALAGIQIRTSSDPIVRLNKIHDGLHGGIYVHEKGKGLIEENEIYGNTLAGIWVTTGSSPILRKNRIHSGKQVGVYFYDNGHGLLEENDIFNHLYSGVQIRTGSNPKITRNKIWGGQNGGVLVYNNGNGVLEDNEIFDNAMAGVWIKTDSNPTLRRNKIYDGRDGGVCIFNRGRGLLEDNDIYRNAQSGVLISTESNPVLRRNRIFEGRAAGIEITNGASATLEYNLLYNNRFGGLCLATDVRPILRDNRVYDNYNAVERAINKGFCLFRISSCTSFPMHDFYRCVTCNTTERNAICVSCINVCHRGHQVEFVRHDRFFCDCGAGTLEQQTCCLQNEMKDNDTVYDSAQPTESETGNDVGGGGGGGAGGAAGQAAAAPNP
;
A
#
# COMPACT_ATOMS: atom_id res chain seq x y z
N MET A 1 -32.06 -29.42 18.77
CA MET A 1 -33.09 -28.36 18.87
C MET A 1 -33.12 -27.68 17.51
N MET A 2 -34.21 -27.71 16.72
CA MET A 2 -35.43 -26.88 16.86
C MET A 2 -35.08 -25.38 16.92
N ALA A 3 -35.29 -24.59 15.86
CA ALA A 3 -36.55 -23.92 15.44
C ALA A 3 -36.78 -22.58 16.22
N ALA A 4 -37.43 -21.51 15.74
CA ALA A 4 -38.19 -21.17 14.52
C ALA A 4 -38.04 -19.64 14.24
N TYR A 5 -38.01 -19.07 13.02
CA TYR A 5 -39.07 -18.85 12.00
C TYR A 5 -40.09 -17.70 12.26
N ARG A 6 -39.95 -16.55 11.56
CA ARG A 6 -40.94 -15.47 11.23
C ARG A 6 -40.23 -14.40 10.34
N LYS A 7 -40.68 -13.79 9.22
CA LYS A 7 -42.00 -13.39 8.61
C LYS A 7 -42.74 -12.30 9.39
N ARG A 8 -43.32 -11.21 8.82
CA ARG A 8 -43.43 -10.53 7.48
C ARG A 8 -43.85 -9.05 7.76
N HIS A 9 -43.82 -8.02 6.88
CA HIS A 9 -44.63 -7.69 5.66
C HIS A 9 -44.14 -6.28 5.14
N ASN A 10 -44.07 -5.94 3.84
CA ASN A 10 -45.11 -5.36 2.92
C ASN A 10 -45.71 -4.00 3.33
N LEU A 11 -46.14 -3.06 2.45
CA LEU A 11 -45.97 -2.79 0.99
C LEU A 11 -46.63 -1.43 0.65
N GLN A 12 -46.07 -0.63 -0.27
CA GLN A 12 -46.68 0.45 -1.12
C GLN A 12 -45.51 1.28 -1.75
N GLN A 13 -45.40 1.69 -3.02
CA GLN A 13 -46.32 1.96 -4.16
C GLN A 13 -47.32 3.11 -3.88
N GLN A 14 -47.50 4.13 -4.75
CA GLN A 14 -47.33 4.14 -6.20
C GLN A 14 -47.19 5.58 -6.81
N ASN A 15 -46.74 5.63 -8.07
CA ASN A 15 -46.80 6.70 -9.11
C ASN A 15 -45.53 7.58 -9.25
N GLU A 16 -44.89 7.83 -10.40
CA GLU A 16 -45.20 7.67 -11.86
C GLU A 16 -46.25 8.61 -12.49
N ASP A 17 -45.77 9.72 -13.09
CA ASP A 17 -45.87 10.09 -14.53
C ASP A 17 -44.93 11.32 -14.76
N ALA A 18 -44.04 11.40 -15.76
CA ALA A 18 -44.22 11.55 -17.21
C ALA A 18 -44.91 12.90 -17.59
N SER A 19 -44.40 13.77 -18.49
CA SER A 19 -43.27 13.76 -19.45
C SER A 19 -42.86 15.24 -19.78
N CYS A 20 -42.08 15.68 -20.80
CA CYS A 20 -41.62 15.09 -22.06
C CYS A 20 -40.41 15.85 -22.72
N ARG A 21 -39.39 15.10 -23.17
CA ARG A 21 -38.54 15.22 -24.39
C ARG A 21 -38.15 16.59 -25.01
N SER A 22 -36.85 16.78 -25.27
CA SER A 22 -36.20 16.82 -26.62
C SER A 22 -34.74 17.37 -26.55
N SER A 23 -33.79 17.07 -27.46
CA SER A 23 -33.57 15.93 -28.39
C SER A 23 -32.16 15.97 -29.03
N LEU A 24 -31.72 14.83 -29.62
CA LEU A 24 -30.51 14.55 -30.45
C LEU A 24 -29.32 13.97 -29.65
N ALA A 25 -28.86 12.71 -29.78
CA ALA A 25 -28.61 11.79 -30.92
C ALA A 25 -27.27 12.05 -31.64
N ALA A 26 -26.47 11.08 -32.10
CA ALA A 26 -26.55 9.59 -32.14
C ALA A 26 -25.11 8.98 -32.03
N THR A 27 -24.79 7.68 -32.04
CA THR A 27 -25.51 6.39 -32.30
C THR A 27 -24.82 5.24 -31.49
N ALA A 28 -25.04 3.96 -31.81
CA ALA A 28 -24.33 2.78 -31.29
C ALA A 28 -24.12 1.71 -32.40
N ASP A 29 -23.44 0.60 -32.05
CA ASP A 29 -23.19 -0.65 -32.83
C ASP A 29 -22.30 -0.50 -34.09
N GLU A 30 -21.58 -1.52 -34.61
CA GLU A 30 -21.63 -2.99 -34.44
C GLU A 30 -20.24 -3.63 -34.13
N ALA A 31 -20.18 -4.97 -34.03
CA ALA A 31 -18.96 -5.77 -33.83
C ALA A 31 -18.68 -6.75 -35.01
N SER A 32 -17.40 -7.04 -35.31
CA SER A 32 -17.02 -8.15 -36.20
C SER A 32 -15.56 -8.64 -36.01
N GLU A 33 -15.36 -9.91 -36.33
CA GLU A 33 -14.09 -10.68 -36.42
C GLU A 33 -13.92 -11.21 -37.87
N PRO A 34 -12.79 -11.84 -38.28
CA PRO A 34 -11.39 -11.70 -37.86
C PRO A 34 -10.52 -11.32 -39.11
N PRO A 35 -9.44 -11.97 -39.62
CA PRO A 35 -8.89 -13.33 -39.45
C PRO A 35 -7.44 -13.41 -38.91
N SER A 36 -6.93 -14.63 -38.72
CA SER A 36 -5.62 -14.95 -38.13
C SER A 36 -4.50 -15.28 -39.15
N LYS A 37 -3.23 -15.22 -38.70
CA LYS A 37 -2.14 -16.09 -39.18
C LYS A 37 -0.93 -16.13 -38.24
N PHE A 38 -0.15 -17.21 -38.33
CA PHE A 38 0.99 -17.57 -37.48
C PHE A 38 2.25 -16.73 -37.74
N LEU A 39 3.12 -16.62 -36.72
CA LEU A 39 4.56 -16.85 -36.86
C LEU A 39 5.19 -17.26 -35.50
N LYS A 40 6.43 -17.78 -35.53
CA LYS A 40 7.10 -18.43 -34.38
C LYS A 40 7.93 -17.44 -33.54
N ALA A 41 8.31 -17.86 -32.34
CA ALA A 41 9.45 -17.32 -31.60
C ALA A 41 10.69 -18.20 -31.86
N ASP A 42 11.83 -17.58 -32.15
CA ASP A 42 13.11 -18.24 -32.40
C ASP A 42 14.00 -18.29 -31.14
N SER A 43 15.00 -19.18 -31.17
CA SER A 43 15.86 -19.51 -30.03
C SER A 43 17.18 -18.74 -30.02
N PRO A 44 17.70 -18.35 -28.84
CA PRO A 44 19.13 -18.44 -28.54
C PRO A 44 19.44 -19.85 -27.99
N GLY A 45 20.62 -20.44 -28.22
CA GLY A 45 21.83 -19.88 -28.83
C GLY A 45 23.04 -20.32 -28.01
N GLU A 46 23.51 -21.55 -28.24
CA GLU A 46 24.59 -22.15 -27.46
C GLU A 46 25.97 -21.54 -27.79
N ALA A 47 26.84 -21.48 -26.78
CA ALA A 47 28.25 -21.18 -26.90
C ALA A 47 29.04 -22.18 -26.04
N ASP A 48 30.19 -22.60 -26.53
CA ASP A 48 30.85 -23.86 -26.16
C ASP A 48 32.10 -23.66 -25.27
N GLN A 49 32.57 -24.78 -24.70
CA GLN A 49 33.96 -25.13 -24.31
C GLN A 49 34.27 -25.43 -22.84
N GLN A 50 34.45 -26.74 -22.60
CA GLN A 50 35.63 -27.38 -21.98
C GLN A 50 35.90 -27.20 -20.47
N SER A 51 35.61 -28.27 -19.73
CA SER A 51 36.62 -28.94 -18.88
C SER A 51 36.48 -30.47 -19.07
N ALA A 52 37.54 -31.24 -18.79
CA ALA A 52 37.65 -32.63 -19.25
C ALA A 52 38.07 -33.63 -18.16
N ALA A 53 37.85 -34.91 -18.47
CA ALA A 53 38.23 -36.12 -17.72
C ALA A 53 37.40 -36.43 -16.45
N LEU A 54 37.21 -37.70 -16.05
CA LEU A 54 37.65 -38.97 -16.64
C LEU A 54 36.46 -39.83 -17.12
N ASP A 55 36.70 -40.57 -18.21
CA ASP A 55 35.80 -41.60 -18.70
C ASP A 55 35.96 -42.90 -17.89
N PHE A 56 34.86 -43.55 -17.50
CA PHE A 56 34.88 -44.89 -16.92
C PHE A 56 33.82 -45.76 -17.60
N SER A 57 34.27 -46.87 -18.20
CA SER A 57 33.51 -47.54 -19.25
C SER A 57 32.21 -48.21 -18.77
N LEU A 58 31.08 -47.69 -19.23
CA LEU A 58 29.78 -48.38 -19.28
C LEU A 58 29.35 -48.66 -20.74
N GLN A 59 30.32 -49.07 -21.57
CA GLN A 59 30.03 -49.70 -22.85
C GLN A 59 29.35 -51.05 -22.61
N ASN A 60 28.41 -51.42 -23.50
CA ASN A 60 27.63 -52.67 -23.50
C ASN A 60 26.39 -52.74 -22.58
N ALA A 61 25.59 -51.66 -22.48
CA ALA A 61 24.22 -51.74 -21.95
C ALA A 61 23.21 -50.77 -22.58
N ASN A 62 23.35 -50.38 -23.87
CA ASN A 62 22.28 -49.66 -24.58
C ASN A 62 22.36 -49.78 -26.12
N ARG A 63 21.62 -50.77 -26.66
CA ARG A 63 21.15 -50.82 -28.06
C ARG A 63 19.75 -51.43 -28.09
N LEU A 64 18.75 -50.62 -27.74
CA LEU A 64 17.36 -50.88 -28.08
C LEU A 64 16.88 -49.73 -28.96
N LEU A 65 16.41 -50.07 -30.16
CA LEU A 65 15.83 -49.13 -31.11
C LEU A 65 14.40 -48.77 -30.69
N PRO A 66 13.90 -47.56 -31.01
CA PRO A 66 12.49 -47.23 -30.78
C PRO A 66 11.61 -48.07 -31.71
N LEU A 67 10.74 -48.89 -31.13
CA LEU A 67 9.62 -49.49 -31.85
C LEU A 67 8.43 -48.51 -31.76
N ASN A 68 8.13 -47.85 -32.87
CA ASN A 68 6.84 -47.22 -33.08
C ASN A 68 5.88 -48.29 -33.60
N GLU A 69 4.74 -48.48 -32.94
CA GLU A 69 3.62 -49.23 -33.49
C GLU A 69 2.66 -48.23 -34.17
N GLU A 70 2.67 -48.20 -35.51
CA GLU A 70 1.55 -47.70 -36.30
C GLU A 70 0.89 -48.91 -36.98
N GLU A 71 -0.43 -49.02 -36.85
CA GLU A 71 -1.21 -50.06 -37.55
C GLU A 71 -1.23 -49.75 -39.05
N ASN A 72 -0.86 -50.72 -39.89
CA ASN A 72 -1.23 -50.71 -41.31
C ASN A 72 -1.23 -52.14 -41.89
N ASP A 73 -1.95 -52.29 -43.00
CA ASP A 73 -2.56 -53.57 -43.41
C ASP A 73 -1.69 -54.44 -44.35
N ALA A 74 -2.02 -55.74 -44.38
CA ALA A 74 -1.72 -56.79 -45.37
C ALA A 74 -0.40 -56.76 -46.17
N GLY A 75 0.43 -57.80 -45.99
CA GLY A 75 1.46 -58.19 -46.96
C GLY A 75 2.28 -59.43 -46.58
N ASP A 76 2.04 -60.57 -47.23
CA ASP A 76 2.82 -61.79 -47.07
C ASP A 76 4.31 -61.59 -47.38
N ASN A 77 5.20 -61.99 -46.46
CA ASN A 77 6.49 -62.59 -46.77
C ASN A 77 6.98 -63.42 -45.58
N ALA A 78 7.53 -64.61 -45.85
CA ALA A 78 7.68 -65.65 -44.84
C ALA A 78 8.66 -65.32 -43.71
N ASP A 79 8.27 -65.62 -42.47
CA ASP A 79 9.13 -65.59 -41.30
C ASP A 79 10.35 -66.51 -41.46
N VAL A 80 11.55 -65.91 -41.45
CA VAL A 80 12.69 -66.58 -40.80
C VAL A 80 12.59 -66.24 -39.33
N ALA A 81 11.76 -66.99 -38.61
CA ALA A 81 11.63 -66.85 -37.17
C ALA A 81 12.99 -67.13 -36.52
N ASP A 82 13.49 -66.15 -35.77
CA ASP A 82 14.60 -66.32 -34.82
C ASP A 82 14.04 -67.09 -33.61
N ASP A 83 13.73 -68.37 -33.86
CA ASP A 83 12.96 -69.26 -32.99
C ASP A 83 13.82 -69.71 -31.80
N CYS A 84 14.05 -68.75 -30.90
CA CYS A 84 14.80 -68.96 -29.67
C CYS A 84 14.14 -70.12 -28.90
N PRO A 85 14.84 -71.23 -28.60
CA PRO A 85 14.22 -72.38 -27.94
C PRO A 85 13.59 -72.07 -26.57
N ILE A 86 13.96 -70.93 -25.98
CA ILE A 86 13.42 -70.40 -24.73
C ILE A 86 12.02 -69.78 -24.88
N ASP A 87 11.66 -69.31 -26.08
CA ASP A 87 10.33 -68.74 -26.39
C ASP A 87 9.26 -69.82 -26.61
N ASN A 88 9.64 -71.10 -26.72
CA ASN A 88 8.75 -72.26 -26.79
C ASN A 88 8.50 -72.95 -25.42
N ILE A 89 8.97 -72.37 -24.30
CA ILE A 89 8.74 -72.92 -22.96
C ILE A 89 7.25 -72.77 -22.55
N PRO A 90 6.57 -73.81 -22.02
CA PRO A 90 5.20 -73.70 -21.49
C PRO A 90 5.03 -72.59 -20.44
N ASP A 91 3.88 -71.91 -20.42
CA ASP A 91 3.66 -70.78 -19.50
C ASP A 91 3.79 -71.17 -18.02
N GLU A 92 3.45 -72.40 -17.63
CA GLU A 92 3.62 -72.86 -16.25
C GLU A 92 5.10 -72.90 -15.85
N LEU A 93 5.97 -73.41 -16.72
CA LEU A 93 7.42 -73.44 -16.50
C LEU A 93 8.03 -72.03 -16.57
N LEU A 94 7.54 -71.19 -17.48
CA LEU A 94 8.00 -69.81 -17.61
C LEU A 94 7.65 -68.99 -16.36
N ILE A 95 6.39 -69.06 -15.90
CA ILE A 95 5.94 -68.44 -14.64
C ILE A 95 6.74 -69.03 -13.46
N THR A 96 6.95 -70.34 -13.40
CA THR A 96 7.74 -70.98 -12.34
C THR A 96 9.18 -70.42 -12.30
N ILE A 97 9.87 -70.30 -13.44
CA ILE A 97 11.18 -69.64 -13.52
C ILE A 97 11.10 -68.23 -12.94
N PHE A 98 10.11 -67.43 -13.37
CA PHE A 98 9.92 -66.06 -12.90
C PHE A 98 9.61 -65.93 -11.41
N THR A 99 9.06 -66.95 -10.73
CA THR A 99 8.90 -66.94 -9.26
C THR A 99 10.21 -67.03 -8.48
N TYR A 100 11.32 -67.44 -9.11
CA TYR A 100 12.65 -67.49 -8.50
C TYR A 100 13.53 -66.26 -8.82
N LEU A 101 13.07 -65.34 -9.68
CA LEU A 101 13.86 -64.18 -10.10
C LEU A 101 13.66 -62.99 -9.15
N VAL A 102 14.77 -62.47 -8.63
CA VAL A 102 14.78 -61.19 -7.88
C VAL A 102 14.99 -59.99 -8.82
N GLU A 103 14.96 -58.77 -8.28
CA GLU A 103 14.95 -57.53 -9.07
C GLU A 103 16.18 -57.38 -9.98
N GLY A 104 17.34 -57.85 -9.50
CA GLY A 104 18.59 -57.87 -10.27
C GLY A 104 18.57 -58.80 -11.47
N ASP A 105 17.79 -59.89 -11.41
CA ASP A 105 17.61 -60.84 -12.50
C ASP A 105 16.52 -60.39 -13.47
N LEU A 106 15.39 -59.90 -12.95
CA LEU A 106 14.32 -59.30 -13.76
C LEU A 106 14.83 -58.11 -14.59
N GLY A 107 15.81 -57.35 -14.08
CA GLY A 107 16.52 -56.33 -14.85
C GLY A 107 17.33 -56.88 -16.03
N ARG A 108 17.87 -58.10 -15.92
CA ARG A 108 18.66 -58.80 -16.96
C ARG A 108 17.81 -59.61 -17.95
N CYS A 109 16.71 -60.21 -17.49
CA CYS A 109 15.82 -61.03 -18.31
C CYS A 109 15.24 -60.30 -19.52
N GLY A 110 15.19 -58.97 -19.50
CA GLY A 110 14.82 -58.15 -20.66
C GLY A 110 15.71 -58.33 -21.89
N ALA A 111 16.90 -58.91 -21.75
CA ALA A 111 17.84 -59.19 -22.85
C ALA A 111 17.81 -60.65 -23.36
N VAL A 112 16.93 -61.51 -22.80
CA VAL A 112 16.91 -62.96 -23.10
C VAL A 112 16.11 -63.29 -24.36
N SER A 113 14.89 -62.74 -24.48
CA SER A 113 14.02 -62.91 -25.64
C SER A 113 12.90 -61.86 -25.65
N LYS A 114 12.09 -61.81 -26.73
CA LYS A 114 10.91 -60.92 -26.78
C LYS A 114 9.85 -61.28 -25.73
N ARG A 115 9.61 -62.59 -25.48
CA ARG A 115 8.63 -63.06 -24.48
C ARG A 115 9.12 -62.80 -23.05
N PHE A 116 10.39 -63.10 -22.76
CA PHE A 116 11.03 -62.75 -21.49
C PHE A 116 11.03 -61.24 -21.26
N ASN A 117 11.28 -60.42 -22.29
CA ASN A 117 11.23 -58.96 -22.20
C ASN A 117 9.81 -58.47 -21.85
N ARG A 118 8.76 -58.97 -22.51
CA ARG A 118 7.37 -58.57 -22.22
C ARG A 118 6.98 -58.84 -20.76
N ILE A 119 7.35 -60.01 -20.22
CA ILE A 119 7.00 -60.40 -18.83
C ILE A 119 7.89 -59.67 -17.81
N SER A 120 9.21 -59.56 -18.06
CA SER A 120 10.15 -58.82 -17.20
C SER A 120 10.02 -57.28 -17.30
N ASN A 121 9.02 -56.78 -18.02
CA ASN A 121 8.63 -55.37 -18.08
C ASN A 121 7.19 -55.10 -17.59
N ASP A 122 6.49 -56.07 -17.00
CA ASP A 122 5.13 -55.84 -16.46
C ASP A 122 5.09 -54.70 -15.43
N ILE A 123 4.15 -53.78 -15.62
CA ILE A 123 3.91 -52.62 -14.76
C ILE A 123 3.41 -53.07 -13.39
N GLY A 124 2.58 -54.12 -13.32
CA GLY A 124 2.05 -54.65 -12.06
C GLY A 124 3.12 -55.32 -11.18
N LEU A 125 4.06 -56.02 -11.79
CA LEU A 125 5.25 -56.62 -11.17
C LEU A 125 6.18 -55.52 -10.64
N TRP A 126 6.66 -54.62 -11.50
CA TRP A 126 7.59 -53.57 -11.07
C TRP A 126 7.00 -52.61 -10.05
N LYS A 127 5.71 -52.27 -10.14
CA LYS A 127 5.02 -51.48 -9.10
C LYS A 127 5.06 -52.17 -7.73
N ARG A 128 4.78 -53.47 -7.66
CA ARG A 128 4.81 -54.23 -6.39
C ARG A 128 6.22 -54.29 -5.81
N LEU A 129 7.22 -54.68 -6.61
CA LEU A 129 8.62 -54.78 -6.18
C LEU A 129 9.16 -53.42 -5.69
N TYR A 130 8.87 -52.35 -6.43
CA TYR A 130 9.30 -51.00 -6.09
C TYR A 130 8.67 -50.51 -4.77
N ILE A 131 7.36 -50.71 -4.57
CA ILE A 131 6.68 -50.35 -3.31
C ILE A 131 7.26 -51.15 -2.13
N THR A 132 7.59 -52.44 -2.29
CA THR A 132 8.18 -53.25 -1.21
C THR A 132 9.57 -52.73 -0.78
N ILE A 133 10.37 -52.22 -1.72
CA ILE A 133 11.77 -51.82 -1.48
C ILE A 133 11.93 -50.33 -1.13
N PHE A 134 11.09 -49.44 -1.67
CA PHE A 134 11.19 -47.99 -1.49
C PHE A 134 9.98 -47.34 -0.78
N GLU A 135 8.95 -48.10 -0.42
CA GLU A 135 7.66 -47.65 0.17
C GLU A 135 6.81 -46.68 -0.68
N TYR A 136 7.39 -45.90 -1.61
CA TYR A 136 6.69 -44.90 -2.40
C TYR A 136 5.55 -45.46 -3.24
N THR A 137 4.36 -44.86 -3.10
CA THR A 137 3.16 -45.17 -3.90
C THR A 137 3.09 -44.48 -5.26
N THR A 138 4.10 -43.66 -5.59
CA THR A 138 4.32 -42.97 -6.87
C THR A 138 5.81 -43.06 -7.22
N PRO A 139 6.23 -43.28 -8.48
CA PRO A 139 7.65 -43.38 -8.83
C PRO A 139 8.43 -42.09 -8.55
N LEU A 140 9.58 -42.21 -7.87
CA LEU A 140 10.51 -41.12 -7.68
C LEU A 140 11.38 -40.95 -8.94
N TYR A 141 11.22 -39.81 -9.63
CA TYR A 141 12.04 -39.44 -10.78
C TYR A 141 13.37 -38.84 -10.31
N HIS A 142 14.49 -39.32 -10.84
CA HIS A 142 15.82 -38.76 -10.64
C HIS A 142 16.46 -38.38 -11.98
N SER A 143 17.20 -37.26 -12.02
CA SER A 143 17.83 -36.75 -13.23
C SER A 143 19.34 -36.94 -13.23
N LEU A 144 19.86 -37.82 -14.09
CA LEU A 144 21.31 -38.02 -14.26
C LEU A 144 22.04 -36.74 -14.74
N VAL A 145 21.32 -35.83 -15.42
CA VAL A 145 21.85 -34.54 -15.92
C VAL A 145 21.74 -33.43 -14.86
N SER A 146 20.96 -33.65 -13.80
CA SER A 146 20.76 -32.70 -12.70
C SER A 146 20.78 -33.46 -11.37
N PRO A 147 21.98 -33.79 -10.83
CA PRO A 147 22.10 -34.30 -9.47
C PRO A 147 21.38 -33.38 -8.48
N CYS A 148 20.96 -33.91 -7.33
CA CYS A 148 20.10 -33.20 -6.38
C CYS A 148 18.73 -32.74 -6.92
N LYS A 149 18.20 -33.42 -7.95
CA LYS A 149 16.77 -33.37 -8.30
C LYS A 149 16.11 -34.74 -8.10
N TYR A 150 15.09 -34.75 -7.26
CA TYR A 150 14.18 -35.86 -7.04
C TYR A 150 12.74 -35.31 -7.10
N GLU A 151 11.85 -35.98 -7.82
CA GLU A 151 10.49 -35.50 -8.10
C GLU A 151 9.53 -36.70 -8.05
N LEU A 152 8.63 -36.75 -7.07
CA LEU A 152 7.57 -37.76 -7.05
C LEU A 152 6.61 -37.47 -8.21
N ARG A 153 6.59 -38.36 -9.20
CA ARG A 153 6.03 -38.06 -10.51
C ARG A 153 5.14 -39.20 -10.98
N GLU A 154 3.84 -38.91 -11.09
CA GLU A 154 2.84 -39.86 -11.58
C GLU A 154 3.26 -40.55 -12.89
N PRO A 155 3.07 -41.87 -13.05
CA PRO A 155 3.58 -42.64 -14.19
C PRO A 155 3.21 -42.02 -15.55
N HIS A 156 1.98 -41.53 -15.68
CA HIS A 156 1.48 -40.90 -16.91
C HIS A 156 2.12 -39.54 -17.25
N ARG A 157 2.97 -38.98 -16.37
CA ARG A 157 3.78 -37.77 -16.62
C ARG A 157 5.19 -38.10 -17.11
N TRP A 158 5.63 -39.37 -17.06
CA TRP A 158 6.93 -39.82 -17.59
C TRP A 158 6.81 -40.04 -19.11
N ARG A 159 6.88 -38.95 -19.88
CA ARG A 159 6.94 -39.03 -21.35
C ARG A 159 8.11 -39.89 -21.80
N ASN A 160 7.91 -40.67 -22.86
CA ASN A 160 8.89 -41.56 -23.48
C ASN A 160 9.43 -42.67 -22.56
N CYS A 161 8.67 -43.08 -21.53
CA CYS A 161 9.02 -44.18 -20.63
C CYS A 161 7.95 -45.28 -20.67
N LEU A 162 8.33 -46.50 -21.05
CA LEU A 162 7.42 -47.65 -21.15
C LEU A 162 7.01 -48.22 -19.78
N ASN A 163 7.92 -48.20 -18.79
CA ASN A 163 7.62 -48.63 -17.42
C ASN A 163 8.34 -47.72 -16.39
N PRO A 164 7.68 -46.65 -15.91
CA PRO A 164 8.23 -45.72 -14.93
C PRO A 164 8.70 -46.36 -13.61
N TRP A 165 8.06 -47.46 -13.19
CA TRP A 165 8.46 -48.18 -11.97
C TRP A 165 9.79 -48.90 -12.16
N LYS A 166 9.99 -49.51 -13.34
CA LYS A 166 11.28 -50.14 -13.69
C LYS A 166 12.39 -49.12 -13.83
N GLU A 167 12.17 -48.03 -14.59
CA GLU A 167 13.21 -47.02 -14.78
C GLU A 167 13.57 -46.31 -13.47
N SER A 168 12.60 -45.98 -12.62
CA SER A 168 12.87 -45.49 -11.27
C SER A 168 13.66 -46.51 -10.44
N TYR A 169 13.30 -47.81 -10.49
CA TYR A 169 14.07 -48.85 -9.80
C TYR A 169 15.53 -48.90 -10.28
N LEU A 170 15.76 -48.88 -11.59
CA LEU A 170 17.11 -49.02 -12.18
C LEU A 170 18.02 -47.83 -11.86
N LEU A 171 17.46 -46.63 -11.69
CA LEU A 171 18.16 -45.43 -11.23
C LEU A 171 18.52 -45.50 -9.73
N LEU A 172 17.62 -46.04 -8.89
CA LEU A 172 17.70 -45.92 -7.43
C LEU A 172 18.28 -47.14 -6.70
N ARG A 173 18.31 -48.32 -7.33
CA ARG A 173 18.83 -49.61 -6.79
C ARG A 173 20.26 -49.60 -6.22
N HIS A 174 21.03 -48.55 -6.48
CA HIS A 174 22.40 -48.39 -5.99
C HIS A 174 22.47 -47.66 -4.63
N GLY A 175 21.33 -47.15 -4.16
CA GLY A 175 21.22 -46.52 -2.84
C GLY A 175 21.30 -47.53 -1.70
N VAL A 176 21.66 -47.00 -0.53
CA VAL A 176 21.72 -47.71 0.75
C VAL A 176 20.44 -47.43 1.53
N HIS A 177 19.84 -48.43 2.19
CA HIS A 177 18.61 -48.25 2.95
C HIS A 177 18.84 -48.26 4.47
N VAL A 178 18.22 -47.35 5.20
CA VAL A 178 18.14 -47.37 6.68
C VAL A 178 16.71 -47.68 7.07
N ARG A 179 16.47 -48.83 7.71
CA ARG A 179 15.12 -49.34 8.05
C ARG A 179 15.16 -50.19 9.32
N PRO A 180 15.09 -49.57 10.51
CA PRO A 180 15.22 -50.26 11.79
C PRO A 180 14.25 -51.43 11.94
N GLY A 181 14.77 -52.59 12.35
CA GLY A 181 13.98 -53.79 12.67
C GLY A 181 13.35 -54.52 11.48
N GLN A 182 13.75 -54.23 10.23
CA GLN A 182 13.17 -54.87 9.03
C GLN A 182 14.22 -55.39 8.02
N SER A 183 15.40 -55.78 8.52
CA SER A 183 16.48 -56.41 7.75
C SER A 183 16.07 -57.69 7.01
N GLU A 184 15.01 -58.39 7.47
CA GLU A 184 14.43 -59.56 6.79
C GLU A 184 13.94 -59.26 5.36
N ILE A 185 13.45 -58.05 5.08
CA ILE A 185 12.93 -57.65 3.75
C ILE A 185 14.03 -57.72 2.69
N TYR A 186 15.26 -57.39 3.07
CA TYR A 186 16.42 -57.38 2.17
C TYR A 186 17.15 -58.73 2.15
N SER A 187 16.98 -59.55 3.19
CA SER A 187 17.72 -60.80 3.43
C SER A 187 17.14 -62.02 2.69
N GLN A 188 16.65 -61.83 1.46
CA GLN A 188 16.15 -62.93 0.61
C GLN A 188 17.26 -63.51 -0.27
N PRO A 189 17.32 -64.84 -0.49
CA PRO A 189 18.31 -65.45 -1.38
C PRO A 189 18.32 -64.81 -2.77
N GLY A 190 19.51 -64.41 -3.23
CA GLY A 190 19.71 -63.69 -4.50
C GLY A 190 19.56 -62.18 -4.43
N ARG A 191 18.76 -61.63 -3.50
CA ARG A 191 18.62 -60.16 -3.33
C ARG A 191 19.89 -59.59 -2.73
N SER A 192 20.45 -58.55 -3.37
CA SER A 192 21.68 -57.88 -2.94
C SER A 192 21.41 -56.38 -2.77
N ILE A 193 20.85 -56.01 -1.62
CA ILE A 193 20.51 -54.63 -1.25
C ILE A 193 21.20 -54.29 0.08
N SER A 194 22.01 -53.22 0.06
CA SER A 194 22.74 -52.76 1.24
C SER A 194 21.79 -52.04 2.19
N HIS A 195 21.68 -52.53 3.42
CA HIS A 195 20.73 -52.04 4.42
C HIS A 195 21.37 -51.94 5.82
N PHE A 196 20.84 -51.02 6.64
CA PHE A 196 21.38 -50.68 7.96
C PHE A 196 20.26 -50.39 8.96
N GLU A 197 20.57 -50.61 10.24
CA GLU A 197 19.68 -50.33 11.37
C GLU A 197 19.77 -48.87 11.85
N CYS A 198 20.84 -48.13 11.52
CA CYS A 198 21.02 -46.71 11.88
C CYS A 198 21.73 -45.89 10.79
N ILE A 199 21.59 -44.56 10.85
CA ILE A 199 22.08 -43.63 9.83
C ILE A 199 23.61 -43.58 9.82
N GLU A 200 24.23 -43.64 11.00
CA GLU A 200 25.68 -43.47 11.20
C GLU A 200 26.49 -44.64 10.63
N THR A 201 25.90 -45.84 10.53
CA THR A 201 26.54 -46.99 9.87
C THR A 201 26.39 -46.93 8.35
N ALA A 202 25.26 -46.45 7.84
CA ALA A 202 25.06 -46.19 6.42
C ALA A 202 25.99 -45.07 5.89
N LEU A 203 26.15 -43.97 6.65
CA LEU A 203 27.07 -42.87 6.33
C LEU A 203 28.51 -43.38 6.18
N LYS A 204 29.04 -44.04 7.22
CA LYS A 204 30.40 -44.64 7.19
C LYS A 204 30.58 -45.62 6.03
N PHE A 205 29.53 -46.35 5.65
CA PHE A 205 29.56 -47.28 4.52
C PHE A 205 29.64 -46.60 3.15
N VAL A 206 28.94 -45.49 2.93
CA VAL A 206 29.01 -44.73 1.66
C VAL A 206 30.25 -43.83 1.58
N GLU A 207 30.70 -43.28 2.71
CA GLU A 207 31.93 -42.48 2.79
C GLU A 207 33.16 -43.29 2.42
N ALA A 208 33.27 -44.52 2.94
CA ALA A 208 34.35 -45.47 2.65
C ALA A 208 34.41 -45.97 1.19
N ARG A 209 33.46 -45.58 0.33
CA ARG A 209 33.39 -45.99 -1.08
C ARG A 209 33.28 -44.78 -2.01
N PRO A 210 34.39 -44.09 -2.31
CA PRO A 210 34.37 -42.88 -3.14
C PRO A 210 33.85 -43.10 -4.57
N ASN A 211 33.94 -44.33 -5.09
CA ASN A 211 33.58 -44.66 -6.47
C ASN A 211 32.10 -45.08 -6.65
N LEU A 212 31.25 -44.96 -5.64
CA LEU A 212 29.83 -45.32 -5.71
C LEU A 212 28.92 -44.10 -5.48
N PRO A 213 27.69 -44.08 -6.04
CA PRO A 213 26.68 -43.08 -5.71
C PRO A 213 26.36 -43.08 -4.21
N LYS A 214 26.61 -41.95 -3.53
CA LYS A 214 26.40 -41.81 -2.08
C LYS A 214 24.96 -41.42 -1.76
N LEU A 215 24.04 -42.33 -2.08
CA LEU A 215 22.59 -42.20 -1.91
C LEU A 215 22.12 -43.05 -0.71
N ILE A 216 21.36 -42.44 0.20
CA ILE A 216 20.79 -43.09 1.39
C ILE A 216 19.27 -42.86 1.43
N PHE A 217 18.50 -43.94 1.53
CA PHE A 217 17.06 -43.94 1.78
C PHE A 217 16.78 -44.14 3.27
N LEU A 218 16.15 -43.16 3.92
CA LEU A 218 15.65 -43.27 5.28
C LEU A 218 14.19 -43.70 5.24
N HIS A 219 13.88 -44.92 5.63
CA HIS A 219 12.50 -45.43 5.60
C HIS A 219 11.63 -44.89 6.74
N THR A 220 10.32 -45.09 6.63
CA THR A 220 9.31 -44.74 7.66
C THR A 220 9.78 -45.10 9.07
N GLY A 221 9.82 -44.11 9.95
CA GLY A 221 10.28 -44.26 11.33
C GLY A 221 10.82 -42.96 11.94
N ARG A 222 11.09 -43.03 13.24
CA ARG A 222 11.83 -42.01 14.00
C ARG A 222 13.26 -42.50 14.18
N HIS A 223 14.21 -41.81 13.56
CA HIS A 223 15.63 -42.09 13.58
C HIS A 223 16.31 -41.14 14.58
N THR A 224 16.81 -41.67 15.69
CA THR A 224 17.51 -40.91 16.74
C THR A 224 18.99 -41.28 16.75
N PRO A 225 19.87 -40.58 16.00
CA PRO A 225 21.29 -40.91 15.96
C PRO A 225 21.97 -40.62 17.30
N GLU A 226 22.95 -41.46 17.67
CA GLU A 226 23.73 -41.31 18.91
C GLU A 226 24.73 -40.15 18.82
N THR A 227 25.13 -39.79 17.60
CA THR A 227 26.08 -38.71 17.29
C THR A 227 25.52 -37.74 16.25
N PRO A 228 25.97 -36.47 16.20
CA PRO A 228 25.45 -35.49 15.25
C PRO A 228 25.72 -35.92 13.80
N ILE A 229 24.76 -35.77 12.90
CA ILE A 229 24.97 -36.07 11.48
C ILE A 229 25.74 -34.91 10.84
N ILE A 230 27.06 -35.06 10.75
CA ILE A 230 27.94 -34.06 10.12
C ILE A 230 28.27 -34.54 8.70
N ILE A 231 27.81 -33.81 7.69
CA ILE A 231 28.10 -34.10 6.28
C ILE A 231 29.15 -33.08 5.81
N GLY A 232 30.32 -33.58 5.43
CA GLY A 232 31.47 -32.80 5.00
C GLY A 232 32.50 -33.65 4.25
N GLY A 233 33.41 -33.00 3.52
CA GLY A 233 34.45 -33.67 2.71
C GLY A 233 33.94 -34.49 1.50
N THR A 234 32.64 -34.73 1.37
CA THR A 234 32.00 -35.37 0.21
C THR A 234 30.54 -34.95 0.08
N SER A 235 30.03 -34.93 -1.16
CA SER A 235 28.59 -34.99 -1.45
C SER A 235 27.99 -36.25 -0.83
N ILE A 236 26.85 -36.12 -0.14
CA ILE A 236 25.96 -37.22 0.27
C ILE A 236 24.51 -36.82 -0.02
N GLN A 237 23.69 -37.76 -0.49
CA GLN A 237 22.28 -37.53 -0.81
C GLN A 237 21.40 -38.40 0.09
N ILE A 238 20.58 -37.78 0.94
CA ILE A 238 19.69 -38.44 1.91
C ILE A 238 18.24 -38.15 1.53
N ILE A 239 17.42 -39.19 1.40
CA ILE A 239 16.02 -39.08 0.96
C ILE A 239 15.12 -39.90 1.90
N GLY A 240 14.03 -39.32 2.39
CA GLY A 240 12.99 -40.07 3.08
C GLY A 240 12.18 -40.95 2.12
N ALA A 241 11.91 -42.18 2.54
CA ALA A 241 11.19 -43.22 1.83
C ALA A 241 9.95 -43.65 2.64
N SER A 242 8.76 -43.43 2.08
CA SER A 242 7.48 -43.78 2.71
C SER A 242 6.36 -43.80 1.66
N ASN A 243 5.15 -44.18 2.07
CA ASN A 243 3.96 -44.19 1.21
C ASN A 243 3.17 -42.87 1.29
N GLY A 244 2.29 -42.66 0.31
CA GLY A 244 1.39 -41.50 0.23
C GLY A 244 1.97 -40.32 -0.55
N THR A 245 1.54 -39.12 -0.18
CA THR A 245 1.96 -37.84 -0.79
C THR A 245 3.30 -37.36 -0.22
N GLU A 246 3.88 -36.33 -0.84
CA GLU A 246 5.08 -35.61 -0.39
C GLU A 246 4.99 -35.25 1.11
N LEU A 247 3.83 -34.74 1.56
CA LEU A 247 3.57 -34.40 2.95
C LEU A 247 3.41 -35.64 3.87
N ASN A 248 2.89 -36.76 3.37
CA ASN A 248 2.85 -38.00 4.16
C ASN A 248 4.27 -38.51 4.42
N ILE A 249 5.14 -38.47 3.42
CA ILE A 249 6.52 -38.96 3.49
C ILE A 249 7.35 -38.09 4.45
N MET A 250 7.27 -36.76 4.32
CA MET A 250 7.92 -35.84 5.25
C MET A 250 7.54 -36.12 6.72
N ASN A 251 6.25 -36.31 7.01
CA ASN A 251 5.78 -36.59 8.38
C ASN A 251 6.12 -38.01 8.87
N SER A 252 6.41 -38.95 7.98
CA SER A 252 6.62 -40.37 8.30
C SER A 252 8.10 -40.73 8.47
N VAL A 253 9.03 -39.89 7.99
CA VAL A 253 10.48 -40.06 8.13
C VAL A 253 11.05 -38.93 8.98
N ILE A 254 11.27 -39.19 10.27
CA ILE A 254 11.69 -38.18 11.25
C ILE A 254 13.12 -38.46 11.68
N ILE A 255 14.00 -37.45 11.61
CA ILE A 255 15.34 -37.46 12.22
C ILE A 255 15.28 -36.56 13.47
N GLU A 256 15.57 -37.09 14.66
CA GLU A 256 15.43 -36.34 15.92
C GLU A 256 16.69 -36.41 16.79
N ASN A 257 17.14 -35.26 17.30
CA ASN A 257 18.24 -35.16 18.26
C ASN A 257 17.83 -34.27 19.45
N GLN A 258 18.33 -34.61 20.65
CA GLN A 258 18.02 -33.95 21.92
C GLN A 258 19.24 -33.29 22.59
N ARG A 259 20.45 -33.50 22.04
CA ARG A 259 21.73 -33.08 22.67
C ARG A 259 22.53 -32.13 21.81
N ASP A 260 22.51 -32.32 20.50
CA ASP A 260 23.27 -31.55 19.53
C ASP A 260 22.43 -31.30 18.27
N THR A 261 23.00 -30.58 17.30
CA THR A 261 22.45 -30.32 15.98
C THR A 261 22.07 -31.63 15.28
N VAL A 262 20.89 -31.68 14.69
CA VAL A 262 20.36 -32.91 14.05
C VAL A 262 21.19 -33.25 12.80
N VAL A 263 21.36 -32.27 11.91
CA VAL A 263 22.19 -32.36 10.70
C VAL A 263 23.00 -31.07 10.52
N SER A 264 24.32 -31.20 10.33
CA SER A 264 25.24 -30.12 9.99
C SER A 264 25.88 -30.36 8.63
N PHE A 265 25.61 -29.49 7.66
CA PHE A 265 26.36 -29.38 6.42
C PHE A 265 27.56 -28.45 6.63
N VAL A 266 28.76 -28.97 6.39
CA VAL A 266 30.03 -28.26 6.57
C VAL A 266 30.87 -28.28 5.29
N ASN A 267 32.06 -27.69 5.32
CA ASN A 267 32.99 -27.63 4.18
C ASN A 267 33.15 -29.00 3.47
N GLY A 268 33.10 -28.99 2.13
CA GLY A 268 33.19 -30.17 1.29
C GLY A 268 31.86 -30.94 1.10
N SER A 269 30.75 -30.47 1.66
CA SER A 269 29.41 -31.00 1.39
C SER A 269 28.76 -30.45 0.10
N LEU A 270 29.54 -29.81 -0.77
CA LEU A 270 29.13 -29.34 -2.09
C LEU A 270 28.40 -30.47 -2.87
N GLY A 271 27.26 -30.15 -3.48
CA GLY A 271 26.45 -31.13 -4.20
C GLY A 271 25.71 -32.16 -3.32
N SER A 272 25.60 -31.94 -2.01
CA SER A 272 24.76 -32.80 -1.13
C SER A 272 23.26 -32.51 -1.29
N TYR A 273 22.44 -33.49 -0.90
CA TYR A 273 20.98 -33.40 -0.89
C TYR A 273 20.39 -33.90 0.43
N LEU A 274 19.36 -33.22 0.95
CA LEU A 274 18.46 -33.73 1.99
C LEU A 274 17.01 -33.48 1.56
N GLY A 275 16.15 -34.49 1.64
CA GLY A 275 14.74 -34.29 1.26
C GLY A 275 13.77 -35.38 1.65
N TYR A 276 12.48 -35.05 1.53
CA TYR A 276 11.33 -35.89 1.86
C TYR A 276 11.30 -36.38 3.33
N CYS A 277 11.72 -35.55 4.29
CA CYS A 277 11.81 -35.93 5.70
C CYS A 277 11.49 -34.76 6.66
N THR A 278 11.42 -35.05 7.96
CA THR A 278 11.38 -34.04 9.03
C THR A 278 12.67 -34.06 9.83
N THR A 279 13.26 -32.90 10.15
CA THR A 279 14.31 -32.77 11.17
C THR A 279 13.77 -32.08 12.43
N VAL A 280 14.06 -32.68 13.60
CA VAL A 280 13.52 -32.26 14.91
C VAL A 280 14.66 -32.06 15.91
N PHE A 281 14.88 -30.83 16.36
CA PHE A 281 15.73 -30.58 17.54
C PHE A 281 14.85 -30.40 18.79
N ASN A 282 14.96 -31.34 19.72
CA ASN A 282 14.05 -31.47 20.86
C ASN A 282 14.84 -31.59 22.18
N PRO A 283 15.47 -30.50 22.66
CA PRO A 283 16.44 -30.56 23.76
C PRO A 283 15.81 -30.97 25.10
N ASP A 284 16.51 -31.85 25.82
CA ASP A 284 16.07 -32.32 27.13
C ASP A 284 15.98 -31.19 28.16
N LYS A 285 14.78 -30.97 28.71
CA LYS A 285 14.46 -29.88 29.66
C LYS A 285 15.28 -29.91 30.97
N ALA A 286 15.94 -31.03 31.28
CA ALA A 286 16.81 -31.15 32.45
C ALA A 286 18.21 -30.53 32.24
N THR A 287 18.63 -30.35 30.97
CA THR A 287 20.01 -30.01 30.60
C THR A 287 20.24 -28.49 30.46
N THR A 288 19.16 -27.68 30.45
CA THR A 288 19.17 -26.22 30.23
C THR A 288 19.99 -25.40 31.24
N SER A 289 20.49 -26.03 32.30
CA SER A 289 21.50 -25.48 33.22
C SER A 289 22.85 -25.22 32.54
N GLN A 290 23.14 -25.90 31.42
CA GLN A 290 24.16 -25.49 30.47
C GLN A 290 23.47 -24.83 29.27
N LEU A 291 23.98 -23.66 28.87
CA LEU A 291 23.44 -22.94 27.72
C LEU A 291 23.72 -23.75 26.44
N HIS A 292 22.67 -24.28 25.80
CA HIS A 292 22.72 -24.92 24.47
C HIS A 292 22.98 -23.87 23.36
N VAL A 293 24.13 -23.18 23.41
CA VAL A 293 24.48 -22.16 22.42
C VAL A 293 24.97 -22.84 21.13
N ASN A 294 24.27 -22.59 20.02
CA ASN A 294 24.60 -23.03 18.66
C ASN A 294 24.24 -24.49 18.27
N HIS A 295 23.18 -25.09 18.85
CA HIS A 295 22.56 -26.30 18.29
C HIS A 295 21.27 -25.97 17.51
N TYR A 296 20.98 -26.74 16.45
CA TYR A 296 19.91 -26.43 15.48
C TYR A 296 19.20 -27.70 14.96
N ALA A 297 18.01 -27.56 14.36
CA ALA A 297 17.39 -28.65 13.61
C ALA A 297 18.03 -28.85 12.22
N LEU A 298 18.66 -27.80 11.68
CA LEU A 298 19.53 -27.88 10.50
C LEU A 298 20.58 -26.76 10.54
N GLN A 299 21.84 -27.09 10.30
CA GLN A 299 22.97 -26.14 10.26
C GLN A 299 23.71 -26.23 8.93
N ILE A 300 24.10 -25.09 8.36
CA ILE A 300 24.78 -24.98 7.07
C ILE A 300 25.89 -23.94 7.20
N ILE A 301 27.15 -24.36 7.09
CA ILE A 301 28.32 -23.52 7.29
C ILE A 301 29.45 -23.78 6.28
N ASP A 302 30.26 -22.75 6.05
CA ASP A 302 31.39 -22.75 5.11
C ASP A 302 30.94 -22.94 3.64
N GLU A 303 31.89 -23.11 2.72
CA GLU A 303 31.62 -23.23 1.27
C GLU A 303 30.73 -24.44 0.94
N THR A 304 29.45 -24.16 0.69
CA THR A 304 28.37 -25.16 0.57
C THR A 304 27.27 -24.67 -0.36
N ASP A 305 26.79 -25.55 -1.25
CA ASP A 305 25.68 -25.26 -2.18
C ASP A 305 24.52 -26.27 -2.07
N VAL A 306 24.48 -26.98 -0.93
CA VAL A 306 23.56 -28.09 -0.58
C VAL A 306 22.10 -27.80 -0.96
N VAL A 307 21.45 -28.82 -1.52
CA VAL A 307 20.01 -28.78 -1.84
C VAL A 307 19.21 -29.40 -0.70
N ILE A 308 18.22 -28.66 -0.21
CA ILE A 308 17.27 -29.13 0.81
C ILE A 308 15.87 -28.96 0.22
N ASP A 309 15.12 -30.05 0.08
CA ASP A 309 13.95 -30.11 -0.79
C ASP A 309 12.86 -31.00 -0.21
N HIS A 310 11.67 -30.45 0.04
CA HIS A 310 10.60 -31.12 0.79
C HIS A 310 11.09 -31.59 2.17
N VAL A 311 11.46 -30.64 3.03
CA VAL A 311 11.86 -30.91 4.43
C VAL A 311 11.05 -30.08 5.40
N ILE A 312 10.49 -30.73 6.43
CA ILE A 312 9.92 -30.05 7.60
C ILE A 312 11.05 -29.86 8.62
N ILE A 313 11.26 -28.63 9.10
CA ILE A 313 12.33 -28.28 10.03
C ILE A 313 11.69 -27.70 11.28
N HIS A 314 11.85 -28.38 12.42
CA HIS A 314 11.15 -28.05 13.66
C HIS A 314 12.12 -28.06 14.87
N SER A 315 11.95 -27.12 15.80
CA SER A 315 12.83 -26.98 16.98
C SER A 315 12.07 -26.52 18.23
N ASN A 316 12.09 -27.34 19.27
CA ASN A 316 11.59 -27.00 20.61
C ASN A 316 12.64 -26.28 21.47
N SER A 317 13.75 -25.83 20.86
CA SER A 317 14.78 -25.08 21.57
C SER A 317 14.38 -23.62 21.77
N PHE A 318 14.39 -23.16 23.02
CA PHE A 318 14.27 -21.74 23.37
C PHE A 318 15.53 -20.92 23.06
N VAL A 319 16.59 -21.52 22.50
CA VAL A 319 17.87 -20.87 22.15
C VAL A 319 18.32 -21.31 20.76
N GLY A 320 18.84 -20.39 19.95
CA GLY A 320 19.34 -20.69 18.60
C GLY A 320 18.30 -20.40 17.52
N ALA A 321 18.10 -21.33 16.60
CA ALA A 321 17.10 -21.27 15.54
C ALA A 321 16.69 -22.70 15.12
N ALA A 322 15.67 -22.85 14.29
CA ALA A 322 15.41 -24.15 13.64
C ALA A 322 16.43 -24.42 12.54
N LEU A 323 16.61 -23.46 11.61
CA LEU A 323 17.59 -23.49 10.54
C LEU A 323 18.62 -22.36 10.70
N CYS A 324 19.91 -22.69 10.59
CA CYS A 324 21.03 -21.75 10.66
C CYS A 324 21.91 -21.84 9.40
N VAL A 325 22.15 -20.71 8.74
CA VAL A 325 23.05 -20.57 7.58
C VAL A 325 24.09 -19.49 7.91
N LYS A 326 25.38 -19.85 7.97
CA LYS A 326 26.40 -18.96 8.53
C LYS A 326 27.76 -19.04 7.84
N LYS A 327 28.48 -17.91 7.87
CA LYS A 327 29.78 -17.62 7.23
C LYS A 327 29.67 -17.36 5.72
N ALA A 328 30.65 -16.63 5.19
CA ALA A 328 30.87 -16.51 3.76
C ALA A 328 31.04 -17.90 3.11
N GLY A 329 30.53 -18.07 1.90
CA GLY A 329 30.54 -19.34 1.16
C GLY A 329 29.31 -20.21 1.37
N ALA A 330 28.55 -20.04 2.46
CA ALA A 330 27.32 -20.80 2.68
C ALA A 330 26.20 -20.27 1.77
N ASN A 331 25.79 -21.08 0.78
CA ASN A 331 24.79 -20.70 -0.23
C ASN A 331 23.84 -21.86 -0.58
N PRO A 332 23.07 -22.39 0.40
CA PRO A 332 22.17 -23.53 0.18
C PRO A 332 21.00 -23.20 -0.76
N LYS A 333 20.43 -24.23 -1.37
CA LYS A 333 19.23 -24.15 -2.23
C LYS A 333 18.09 -24.88 -1.53
N ILE A 334 17.23 -24.14 -0.86
CA ILE A 334 16.18 -24.64 0.04
C ILE A 334 14.82 -24.41 -0.63
N ARG A 335 14.04 -25.46 -0.86
CA ARG A 335 12.76 -25.36 -1.59
C ARG A 335 11.69 -26.32 -1.08
N HIS A 336 10.41 -25.92 -1.19
CA HIS A 336 9.27 -26.72 -0.72
C HIS A 336 9.37 -27.12 0.77
N CYS A 337 10.13 -26.35 1.57
CA CYS A 337 10.40 -26.65 2.98
C CYS A 337 9.41 -25.93 3.89
N ILE A 338 9.11 -26.55 5.04
CA ILE A 338 8.23 -26.00 6.07
C ILE A 338 9.06 -25.78 7.33
N VAL A 339 9.24 -24.54 7.75
CA VAL A 339 9.99 -24.16 8.96
C VAL A 339 8.99 -23.61 9.98
N SER A 340 8.44 -24.49 10.83
CA SER A 340 7.26 -24.14 11.62
C SER A 340 7.22 -24.61 13.06
N ASP A 341 6.38 -23.91 13.82
CA ASP A 341 6.01 -24.24 15.20
C ASP A 341 7.22 -24.28 16.16
N CYS A 342 8.26 -23.49 15.88
CA CYS A 342 9.51 -23.49 16.64
C CYS A 342 9.48 -22.50 17.82
N GLU A 343 10.11 -22.87 18.94
CA GLU A 343 10.10 -22.09 20.19
C GLU A 343 11.10 -20.89 20.21
N ASN A 344 11.85 -20.68 19.13
CA ASN A 344 12.69 -19.51 18.89
C ASN A 344 12.55 -19.06 17.41
N VAL A 345 13.62 -18.58 16.77
CA VAL A 345 13.66 -18.12 15.38
C VAL A 345 13.53 -19.28 14.40
N GLY A 346 12.77 -19.09 13.31
CA GLY A 346 12.65 -20.07 12.24
C GLY A 346 13.95 -20.24 11.47
N ILE A 347 14.32 -19.23 10.68
CA ILE A 347 15.52 -19.23 9.83
C ILE A 347 16.46 -18.09 10.23
N PHE A 348 17.71 -18.40 10.54
CA PHE A 348 18.76 -17.44 10.88
C PHE A 348 19.89 -17.46 9.84
N ILE A 349 20.17 -16.32 9.20
CA ILE A 349 21.25 -16.15 8.21
C ILE A 349 22.23 -15.05 8.67
N SER A 350 23.53 -15.37 8.75
CA SER A 350 24.54 -14.48 9.35
C SER A 350 25.93 -14.57 8.70
N ASP A 351 26.71 -13.50 8.86
CA ASP A 351 28.16 -13.43 8.62
C ASP A 351 28.56 -13.58 7.13
N ASN A 352 27.95 -12.76 6.27
CA ASN A 352 28.09 -12.79 4.80
C ASN A 352 27.55 -14.08 4.13
N ALA A 353 26.76 -14.89 4.85
CA ALA A 353 26.07 -16.02 4.26
C ALA A 353 25.01 -15.59 3.22
N LEU A 354 24.80 -16.46 2.24
CA LEU A 354 23.78 -16.34 1.20
C LEU A 354 22.68 -17.37 1.47
N GLY A 355 22.21 -18.08 0.44
CA GLY A 355 21.11 -19.04 0.50
C GLY A 355 19.94 -18.59 -0.37
N ARG A 356 19.34 -19.54 -1.07
CA ARG A 356 18.18 -19.36 -1.93
C ARG A 356 17.01 -20.17 -1.39
N PHE A 357 15.93 -19.49 -1.04
CA PHE A 357 14.71 -20.03 -0.47
C PHE A 357 13.59 -19.85 -1.48
N GLU A 358 13.04 -20.93 -2.04
CA GLU A 358 12.01 -20.87 -3.08
C GLU A 358 10.80 -21.76 -2.70
N ASP A 359 9.59 -21.21 -2.69
CA ASP A 359 8.35 -21.97 -2.42
C ASP A 359 8.29 -22.62 -1.02
N CYS A 360 8.76 -21.92 0.03
CA CYS A 360 8.79 -22.40 1.42
C CYS A 360 7.69 -21.78 2.31
N GLU A 361 7.17 -22.54 3.28
CA GLU A 361 6.34 -22.04 4.39
C GLU A 361 7.22 -21.79 5.63
N ILE A 362 7.10 -20.61 6.25
CA ILE A 362 7.76 -20.24 7.50
C ILE A 362 6.68 -19.75 8.46
N ALA A 363 6.30 -20.57 9.44
CA ALA A 363 5.01 -20.38 10.11
C ALA A 363 5.01 -20.63 11.62
N ARG A 364 4.20 -19.86 12.36
CA ARG A 364 3.85 -20.14 13.78
C ARG A 364 5.07 -20.18 14.73
N ASN A 365 6.21 -19.64 14.30
CA ASN A 365 7.43 -19.55 15.10
C ASN A 365 7.29 -18.50 16.22
N ASN A 366 7.97 -18.75 17.34
CA ASN A 366 7.78 -18.02 18.59
C ASN A 366 8.56 -16.69 18.65
N LEU A 367 9.71 -16.62 17.98
CA LEU A 367 10.41 -15.39 17.62
C LEU A 367 10.38 -15.20 16.09
N ALA A 368 11.18 -14.27 15.57
CA ALA A 368 11.20 -13.91 14.14
C ALA A 368 11.19 -15.11 13.17
N GLY A 369 10.37 -15.03 12.14
CA GLY A 369 10.27 -16.07 11.11
C GLY A 369 11.56 -16.24 10.31
N VAL A 370 12.08 -15.12 9.79
CA VAL A 370 13.37 -15.02 9.10
C VAL A 370 14.20 -13.91 9.75
N TRP A 371 15.46 -14.19 10.07
CA TRP A 371 16.38 -13.27 10.74
C TRP A 371 17.70 -13.15 9.96
N VAL A 372 18.04 -11.94 9.51
CA VAL A 372 19.19 -11.68 8.62
C VAL A 372 20.13 -10.64 9.22
N LYS A 373 21.41 -10.96 9.38
CA LYS A 373 22.39 -10.02 9.97
C LYS A 373 23.82 -10.13 9.43
N ASN A 374 24.69 -9.23 9.87
CA ASN A 374 26.14 -9.29 9.63
C ASN A 374 26.47 -9.45 8.14
N GLN A 375 26.01 -8.52 7.29
CA GLN A 375 26.20 -8.53 5.84
C GLN A 375 25.62 -9.75 5.08
N ALA A 376 24.86 -10.63 5.74
CA ALA A 376 24.18 -11.73 5.06
C ALA A 376 23.18 -11.23 4.01
N ASN A 377 23.10 -11.92 2.87
CA ASN A 377 22.28 -11.52 1.73
C ASN A 377 21.54 -12.72 1.09
N PRO A 378 20.58 -13.34 1.80
CA PRO A 378 19.78 -14.45 1.27
C PRO A 378 18.77 -13.97 0.22
N PHE A 379 18.34 -14.88 -0.65
CA PHE A 379 17.31 -14.66 -1.66
C PHE A 379 16.08 -15.50 -1.34
N PHE A 380 14.94 -14.86 -1.07
CA PHE A 380 13.65 -15.48 -0.79
C PHE A 380 12.67 -15.23 -1.94
N ARG A 381 11.91 -16.26 -2.32
CA ARG A 381 11.03 -16.22 -3.50
C ARG A 381 9.78 -17.08 -3.34
N ARG A 382 8.59 -16.49 -3.49
CA ARG A 382 7.30 -17.22 -3.31
C ARG A 382 7.19 -17.94 -1.97
N CYS A 383 7.81 -17.39 -0.92
CA CYS A 383 7.72 -17.92 0.43
C CYS A 383 6.55 -17.29 1.18
N HIS A 384 5.83 -18.10 1.96
CA HIS A 384 4.77 -17.64 2.86
C HIS A 384 5.34 -17.55 4.29
N ILE A 385 5.25 -16.37 4.92
CA ILE A 385 5.92 -16.04 6.19
C ILE A 385 4.86 -15.49 7.16
N HIS A 386 4.23 -16.39 7.94
CA HIS A 386 2.95 -16.06 8.56
C HIS A 386 2.67 -16.64 9.95
N HIS A 387 1.73 -16.02 10.67
CA HIS A 387 1.24 -16.47 11.98
C HIS A 387 2.32 -16.56 13.08
N GLY A 388 3.48 -15.90 12.90
CA GLY A 388 4.53 -15.82 13.91
C GLY A 388 4.11 -14.98 15.12
N ARG A 389 4.63 -15.31 16.30
CA ARG A 389 4.35 -14.58 17.57
C ARG A 389 5.19 -13.31 17.75
N ASP A 390 6.00 -12.97 16.75
CA ASP A 390 6.96 -11.88 16.68
C ASP A 390 6.94 -11.27 15.24
N VAL A 391 8.03 -10.65 14.78
CA VAL A 391 8.23 -10.13 13.42
C VAL A 391 8.26 -11.24 12.35
N GLY A 392 7.73 -10.99 11.15
CA GLY A 392 7.84 -11.91 10.01
C GLY A 392 9.27 -12.05 9.48
N ILE A 393 9.83 -10.96 8.96
CA ILE A 393 11.22 -10.84 8.49
C ILE A 393 11.93 -9.74 9.28
N PHE A 394 13.02 -10.05 9.98
CA PHE A 394 13.81 -9.07 10.72
C PHE A 394 15.24 -8.97 10.16
N THR A 395 15.64 -7.78 9.72
CA THR A 395 16.96 -7.49 9.15
C THR A 395 17.69 -6.43 9.97
N PHE A 396 18.93 -6.72 10.39
CA PHE A 396 19.67 -5.86 11.32
C PHE A 396 21.19 -6.00 11.20
N GLU A 397 21.96 -5.09 11.81
CA GLU A 397 23.44 -5.11 11.82
C GLU A 397 24.05 -5.23 10.41
N ASN A 398 23.64 -4.33 9.52
CA ASN A 398 23.99 -4.35 8.09
C ASN A 398 23.49 -5.61 7.33
N GLY A 399 22.46 -6.29 7.83
CA GLY A 399 21.79 -7.35 7.09
C GLY A 399 21.20 -6.84 5.76
N HIS A 400 21.31 -7.65 4.71
CA HIS A 400 20.66 -7.42 3.42
C HIS A 400 19.49 -8.40 3.27
N GLY A 401 19.40 -9.08 2.13
CA GLY A 401 18.30 -9.97 1.79
C GLY A 401 17.47 -9.43 0.62
N PHE A 402 17.09 -10.30 -0.29
CA PHE A 402 16.25 -9.99 -1.44
C PHE A 402 14.99 -10.87 -1.42
N PHE A 403 13.82 -10.25 -1.37
CA PHE A 403 12.53 -10.93 -1.21
C PHE A 403 11.65 -10.62 -2.44
N GLU A 404 11.37 -11.63 -3.28
CA GLU A 404 10.49 -11.51 -4.46
C GLU A 404 9.20 -12.31 -4.29
N LYS A 405 8.04 -11.66 -4.42
CA LYS A 405 6.72 -12.33 -4.41
C LYS A 405 6.50 -13.20 -3.16
N CYS A 406 7.04 -12.77 -2.01
CA CYS A 406 6.72 -13.38 -0.72
C CYS A 406 5.37 -12.85 -0.23
N ASP A 407 4.70 -13.68 0.57
CA ASP A 407 3.42 -13.39 1.20
C ASP A 407 3.65 -13.38 2.73
N ILE A 408 3.46 -12.23 3.36
CA ILE A 408 3.96 -11.95 4.71
C ILE A 408 2.79 -11.41 5.55
N HIS A 409 2.14 -12.30 6.31
CA HIS A 409 0.84 -11.96 6.90
C HIS A 409 0.57 -12.54 8.30
N SER A 410 -0.39 -11.95 9.01
CA SER A 410 -0.90 -12.48 10.30
C SER A 410 0.16 -12.65 11.40
N ASN A 411 1.31 -11.99 11.28
CA ASN A 411 2.35 -11.96 12.30
C ASN A 411 1.98 -10.98 13.42
N ARG A 412 2.42 -11.26 14.64
CA ARG A 412 2.02 -10.52 15.85
C ARG A 412 2.72 -9.17 16.01
N ILE A 413 3.94 -9.02 15.51
CA ILE A 413 4.61 -7.71 15.42
C ILE A 413 4.56 -7.28 13.95
N SER A 414 5.64 -6.77 13.38
CA SER A 414 5.65 -6.24 12.02
C SER A 414 5.78 -7.35 10.98
N GLY A 415 5.31 -7.08 9.76
CA GLY A 415 5.59 -7.97 8.63
C GLY A 415 7.09 -8.00 8.33
N ILE A 416 7.72 -6.82 8.27
CA ILE A 416 9.16 -6.65 8.07
C ILE A 416 9.72 -5.60 9.04
N GLU A 417 10.80 -5.92 9.75
CA GLU A 417 11.60 -4.95 10.51
C GLU A 417 13.00 -4.76 9.91
N VAL A 418 13.46 -3.51 9.86
CA VAL A 418 14.77 -3.11 9.33
C VAL A 418 15.44 -2.14 10.30
N LYS A 419 16.60 -2.51 10.85
CA LYS A 419 17.32 -1.64 11.80
C LYS A 419 18.85 -1.74 11.72
N ASN A 420 19.58 -0.90 12.46
CA ASN A 420 21.06 -0.89 12.54
C ASN A 420 21.73 -1.01 11.16
N HIS A 421 21.45 -0.03 10.30
CA HIS A 421 21.99 0.09 8.93
C HIS A 421 21.66 -1.06 7.96
N ALA A 422 20.78 -2.01 8.32
CA ALA A 422 20.27 -3.01 7.39
C ALA A 422 19.58 -2.40 6.16
N ASN A 423 19.68 -3.08 5.02
CA ASN A 423 19.19 -2.61 3.73
C ASN A 423 18.72 -3.80 2.86
N PRO A 424 17.58 -4.42 3.18
CA PRO A 424 16.96 -5.44 2.33
C PRO A 424 16.32 -4.84 1.07
N THR A 425 16.07 -5.68 0.07
CA THR A 425 15.24 -5.34 -1.10
C THR A 425 14.00 -6.22 -1.09
N VAL A 426 12.82 -5.61 -1.14
CA VAL A 426 11.52 -6.28 -1.06
C VAL A 426 10.69 -5.85 -2.27
N ILE A 427 10.37 -6.80 -3.15
CA ILE A 427 9.78 -6.50 -4.45
C ILE A 427 8.61 -7.42 -4.82
N ARG A 428 7.47 -6.81 -5.19
CA ARG A 428 6.24 -7.50 -5.62
C ARG A 428 5.70 -8.51 -4.59
N CYS A 429 5.92 -8.22 -3.31
CA CYS A 429 5.40 -8.98 -2.16
C CYS A 429 4.04 -8.43 -1.68
N ASP A 430 3.27 -9.28 -1.01
CA ASP A 430 2.06 -8.91 -0.27
C ASP A 430 2.39 -8.90 1.24
N ILE A 431 2.01 -7.82 1.96
CA ILE A 431 2.35 -7.59 3.37
C ILE A 431 1.10 -7.11 4.13
N HIS A 432 0.40 -8.02 4.81
CA HIS A 432 -0.97 -7.74 5.27
C HIS A 432 -1.42 -8.42 6.56
N ASN A 433 -2.52 -7.91 7.15
CA ASN A 433 -3.15 -8.47 8.34
C ASN A 433 -2.21 -8.70 9.54
N GLY A 434 -1.10 -7.96 9.64
CA GLY A 434 -0.24 -7.94 10.82
C GLY A 434 -0.88 -7.16 11.97
N GLN A 435 -0.59 -7.57 13.21
CA GLN A 435 -1.13 -6.95 14.42
C GLN A 435 -0.40 -5.65 14.83
N THR A 436 0.72 -5.32 14.20
CA THR A 436 1.31 -3.97 14.26
C THR A 436 1.47 -3.32 12.88
N GLY A 437 2.62 -2.73 12.57
CA GLY A 437 2.88 -2.05 11.30
C GLY A 437 3.33 -3.02 10.22
N GLY A 438 2.93 -2.81 8.96
CA GLY A 438 3.32 -3.70 7.86
C GLY A 438 4.85 -3.78 7.69
N ILE A 439 5.51 -2.62 7.68
CA ILE A 439 6.97 -2.49 7.59
C ILE A 439 7.44 -1.47 8.64
N TYR A 440 8.49 -1.78 9.40
CA TYR A 440 9.08 -0.90 10.41
C TYR A 440 10.57 -0.66 10.16
N VAL A 441 10.95 0.61 9.92
CA VAL A 441 12.35 1.00 9.65
C VAL A 441 12.84 1.98 10.73
N HIS A 442 13.80 1.55 11.55
CA HIS A 442 14.33 2.32 12.68
C HIS A 442 15.84 2.13 12.89
N GLU A 443 16.44 2.74 13.92
CA GLU A 443 17.90 2.75 14.18
C GLU A 443 18.77 2.92 12.91
N LYS A 444 18.52 3.98 12.13
CA LYS A 444 19.22 4.27 10.85
C LYS A 444 19.14 3.15 9.81
N GLY A 445 18.05 2.37 9.83
CA GLY A 445 17.69 1.39 8.83
C GLY A 445 17.42 2.03 7.47
N ARG A 446 17.54 1.23 6.42
CA ARG A 446 17.26 1.60 5.03
C ARG A 446 16.20 0.65 4.46
N GLY A 447 16.46 0.04 3.32
CA GLY A 447 15.53 -0.85 2.64
C GLY A 447 15.01 -0.25 1.34
N GLN A 448 14.78 -1.14 0.36
CA GLN A 448 14.24 -0.83 -0.96
C GLN A 448 12.91 -1.58 -1.11
N PHE A 449 11.81 -0.89 -0.85
CA PHE A 449 10.45 -1.43 -0.88
C PHE A 449 9.78 -0.99 -2.18
N MET A 450 9.72 -1.89 -3.17
CA MET A 450 9.24 -1.57 -4.51
C MET A 450 8.09 -2.45 -4.99
N GLU A 451 7.07 -1.86 -5.60
CA GLU A 451 6.03 -2.60 -6.33
C GLU A 451 5.26 -3.62 -5.45
N ASN A 452 5.25 -3.45 -4.13
CA ASN A 452 4.57 -4.30 -3.15
C ASN A 452 3.14 -3.83 -2.87
N ARG A 453 2.35 -4.67 -2.20
CA ARG A 453 1.00 -4.34 -1.72
C ARG A 453 0.97 -4.49 -0.20
N ILE A 454 0.59 -3.42 0.50
CA ILE A 454 0.70 -3.31 1.96
C ILE A 454 -0.66 -2.90 2.50
N TYR A 455 -1.39 -3.82 3.14
CA TYR A 455 -2.81 -3.59 3.43
C TYR A 455 -3.36 -4.25 4.70
N SER A 456 -4.45 -3.70 5.23
CA SER A 456 -5.23 -4.27 6.34
C SER A 456 -4.43 -4.67 7.59
N ASN A 457 -3.30 -3.97 7.83
CA ASN A 457 -2.53 -4.05 9.07
C ASN A 457 -3.20 -3.19 10.17
N GLU A 458 -3.06 -3.59 11.43
CA GLU A 458 -3.73 -2.91 12.57
C GLU A 458 -3.08 -1.56 12.94
N PHE A 459 -1.83 -1.33 12.54
CA PHE A 459 -1.17 -0.03 12.67
C PHE A 459 -0.87 0.55 11.28
N ALA A 460 0.21 1.33 11.12
CA ALA A 460 0.49 1.96 9.82
C ALA A 460 0.98 0.94 8.77
N GLY A 461 0.78 1.24 7.48
CA GLY A 461 1.36 0.44 6.41
C GLY A 461 2.89 0.40 6.50
N ILE A 462 3.51 1.56 6.67
CA ILE A 462 4.97 1.70 6.86
C ILE A 462 5.27 2.71 7.98
N TRP A 463 6.20 2.34 8.88
CA TRP A 463 6.80 3.20 9.89
C TRP A 463 8.26 3.53 9.55
N ILE A 464 8.63 4.81 9.71
CA ILE A 464 10.00 5.30 9.56
C ILE A 464 10.35 6.16 10.78
N THR A 465 11.42 5.80 11.50
CA THR A 465 11.87 6.56 12.67
C THR A 465 13.37 6.47 12.91
N SER A 466 13.88 7.16 13.93
CA SER A 466 15.27 7.09 14.41
C SER A 466 16.31 7.29 13.30
N GLN A 467 16.19 8.40 12.56
CA GLN A 467 17.09 8.79 11.47
C GLN A 467 17.20 7.75 10.32
N SER A 468 16.16 6.95 10.09
CA SER A 468 16.09 5.99 8.98
C SER A 468 15.80 6.63 7.62
N GLU A 469 16.34 6.03 6.56
CA GLU A 469 16.33 6.56 5.19
C GLU A 469 15.93 5.48 4.15
N PRO A 470 14.73 4.88 4.21
CA PRO A 470 14.28 3.87 3.24
C PRO A 470 13.86 4.48 1.90
N THR A 471 13.73 3.63 0.87
CA THR A 471 13.09 3.98 -0.41
C THR A 471 11.81 3.16 -0.56
N ILE A 472 10.69 3.85 -0.75
CA ILE A 472 9.33 3.30 -0.84
C ILE A 472 8.78 3.76 -2.19
N ARG A 473 8.76 2.85 -3.18
CA ARG A 473 8.48 3.22 -4.57
C ARG A 473 7.46 2.33 -5.29
N LYS A 474 6.46 2.91 -5.95
CA LYS A 474 5.40 2.19 -6.70
C LYS A 474 4.58 1.16 -5.89
N ASN A 475 4.48 1.28 -4.57
CA ASN A 475 3.69 0.35 -3.75
C ASN A 475 2.21 0.77 -3.72
N GLU A 476 1.31 -0.21 -3.53
CA GLU A 476 -0.07 0.03 -3.09
C GLU A 476 -0.11 -0.03 -1.56
N ILE A 477 -0.62 1.02 -0.88
CA ILE A 477 -0.66 1.09 0.59
C ILE A 477 -2.07 1.47 1.05
N PHE A 478 -2.87 0.50 1.49
CA PHE A 478 -4.32 0.70 1.58
C PHE A 478 -5.06 -0.04 2.71
N ASN A 479 -6.22 0.49 3.09
CA ASN A 479 -7.14 -0.10 4.08
C ASN A 479 -6.49 -0.47 5.43
N GLY A 480 -5.40 0.23 5.82
CA GLY A 480 -4.79 0.10 7.15
C GLY A 480 -5.55 0.89 8.22
N GLN A 481 -5.51 0.42 9.47
CA GLN A 481 -6.24 1.03 10.60
C GLN A 481 -5.55 2.29 11.17
N GLN A 482 -4.37 2.66 10.65
CA GLN A 482 -3.73 3.96 10.91
C GLN A 482 -3.40 4.67 9.59
N GLY A 483 -2.22 5.31 9.48
CA GLY A 483 -1.80 5.99 8.26
C GLY A 483 -1.15 5.04 7.25
N GLY A 484 -1.05 5.47 5.99
CA GLY A 484 -0.33 4.69 4.96
C GLY A 484 1.16 4.62 5.26
N VAL A 485 1.81 5.80 5.35
CA VAL A 485 3.22 5.95 5.77
C VAL A 485 3.29 6.94 6.92
N TYR A 486 3.96 6.59 8.02
CA TYR A 486 4.07 7.44 9.21
C TYR A 486 5.53 7.58 9.65
N ILE A 487 6.00 8.83 9.67
CA ILE A 487 7.40 9.24 9.71
C ILE A 487 7.60 10.14 10.94
N PHE A 488 8.44 9.72 11.88
CA PHE A 488 8.72 10.43 13.13
C PHE A 488 10.21 10.31 13.52
N GLY A 489 10.63 10.91 14.64
CA GLY A 489 11.98 10.72 15.19
C GLY A 489 13.13 11.03 14.20
N GLU A 490 13.08 12.20 13.55
CA GLU A 490 14.04 12.61 12.50
C GLU A 490 14.09 11.65 11.28
N GLY A 491 13.03 10.89 11.03
CA GLY A 491 12.90 10.01 9.87
C GLY A 491 12.92 10.76 8.53
N ARG A 492 13.39 10.08 7.49
CA ARG A 492 13.54 10.62 6.13
C ARG A 492 13.13 9.55 5.10
N GLY A 493 13.84 9.47 3.99
CA GLY A 493 13.61 8.52 2.90
C GLY A 493 12.93 9.15 1.69
N LEU A 494 12.76 8.33 0.65
CA LEU A 494 12.09 8.68 -0.59
C LEU A 494 10.78 7.90 -0.70
N ILE A 495 9.66 8.60 -0.75
CA ILE A 495 8.32 8.07 -0.98
C ILE A 495 7.89 8.52 -2.37
N GLU A 496 7.99 7.63 -3.36
CA GLU A 496 7.87 7.97 -4.79
C GLU A 496 6.88 7.07 -5.55
N GLN A 497 6.01 7.64 -6.40
CA GLN A 497 5.15 6.87 -7.32
C GLN A 497 4.17 5.88 -6.65
N ASN A 498 3.93 5.96 -5.33
CA ASN A 498 3.04 5.04 -4.61
C ASN A 498 1.56 5.43 -4.78
N ASN A 499 0.67 4.46 -4.60
CA ASN A 499 -0.78 4.66 -4.53
C ASN A 499 -1.27 4.37 -3.10
N ILE A 500 -1.72 5.41 -2.39
CA ILE A 500 -2.01 5.35 -0.94
C ILE A 500 -3.47 5.74 -0.71
N TYR A 501 -4.32 4.80 -0.30
CA TYR A 501 -5.77 5.03 -0.25
C TYR A 501 -6.56 4.25 0.81
N GLY A 502 -7.75 4.72 1.16
CA GLY A 502 -8.67 4.00 2.06
C GLY A 502 -8.19 3.79 3.51
N ASN A 503 -7.05 4.39 3.89
CA ASN A 503 -6.49 4.28 5.23
C ASN A 503 -7.29 5.13 6.25
N ALA A 504 -7.33 4.67 7.51
CA ALA A 504 -8.16 5.27 8.55
C ALA A 504 -7.61 6.60 9.11
N LEU A 505 -6.29 6.76 9.16
CA LEU A 505 -5.62 8.04 9.44
C LEU A 505 -4.98 8.60 8.16
N ALA A 506 -4.16 9.65 8.27
CA ALA A 506 -3.65 10.34 7.08
C ALA A 506 -2.79 9.43 6.20
N GLY A 507 -2.91 9.59 4.88
CA GLY A 507 -2.17 8.78 3.90
C GLY A 507 -0.67 8.85 4.12
N ILE A 508 -0.13 10.05 4.38
CA ILE A 508 1.22 10.25 4.89
C ILE A 508 1.19 11.15 6.14
N GLN A 509 1.90 10.75 7.19
CA GLN A 509 2.10 11.53 8.42
C GLN A 509 3.59 11.82 8.63
N ILE A 510 3.95 13.09 8.85
CA ILE A 510 5.33 13.57 9.01
C ILE A 510 5.41 14.38 10.31
N ARG A 511 6.22 13.94 11.28
CA ARG A 511 6.33 14.63 12.57
C ARG A 511 7.71 14.58 13.23
N THR A 512 7.84 15.24 14.37
CA THR A 512 9.03 15.22 15.24
C THR A 512 10.32 15.49 14.46
N SER A 513 10.38 16.66 13.81
CA SER A 513 11.50 17.12 12.98
C SER A 513 11.87 16.27 11.75
N SER A 514 11.03 15.30 11.35
CA SER A 514 11.25 14.45 10.16
C SER A 514 11.26 15.25 8.85
N ASP A 515 12.07 14.80 7.88
CA ASP A 515 12.40 15.55 6.66
C ASP A 515 12.49 14.62 5.41
N PRO A 516 11.37 14.01 4.97
CA PRO A 516 11.35 13.08 3.83
C PRO A 516 11.17 13.76 2.47
N ILE A 517 11.46 13.04 1.38
CA ILE A 517 11.05 13.43 0.02
C ILE A 517 9.81 12.62 -0.37
N VAL A 518 8.72 13.32 -0.69
CA VAL A 518 7.42 12.74 -1.03
C VAL A 518 7.03 13.25 -2.42
N ARG A 519 7.09 12.42 -3.45
CA ARG A 519 6.80 12.88 -4.82
C ARG A 519 6.11 11.89 -5.76
N LEU A 520 5.38 12.41 -6.75
CA LEU A 520 4.70 11.62 -7.77
C LEU A 520 3.70 10.57 -7.22
N ASN A 521 3.30 10.68 -5.94
CA ASN A 521 2.37 9.74 -5.31
C ASN A 521 0.91 10.15 -5.60
N LYS A 522 0.02 9.17 -5.57
CA LYS A 522 -1.43 9.37 -5.47
C LYS A 522 -1.86 9.09 -4.03
N ILE A 523 -2.56 10.04 -3.41
CA ILE A 523 -2.96 9.95 -1.99
C ILE A 523 -4.43 10.29 -1.88
N HIS A 524 -5.30 9.29 -1.80
CA HIS A 524 -6.73 9.49 -2.03
C HIS A 524 -7.71 8.68 -1.17
N ASP A 525 -8.95 9.17 -1.09
CA ASP A 525 -10.09 8.50 -0.44
C ASP A 525 -9.85 8.00 1.00
N GLY A 526 -8.92 8.63 1.73
CA GLY A 526 -8.68 8.37 3.14
C GLY A 526 -9.79 8.90 4.06
N LEU A 527 -9.92 8.32 5.25
CA LEU A 527 -10.87 8.77 6.28
C LEU A 527 -10.38 10.01 7.05
N HIS A 528 -9.11 10.37 6.89
CA HIS A 528 -8.49 11.58 7.44
C HIS A 528 -8.10 12.54 6.29
N GLY A 529 -7.12 13.43 6.54
CA GLY A 529 -6.48 14.24 5.51
C GLY A 529 -5.46 13.46 4.67
N GLY A 530 -5.03 14.02 3.52
CA GLY A 530 -4.10 13.34 2.61
C GLY A 530 -2.67 13.26 3.18
N ILE A 531 -2.06 14.42 3.41
CA ILE A 531 -0.75 14.54 4.10
C ILE A 531 -0.92 15.39 5.36
N TYR A 532 -0.39 14.91 6.50
CA TYR A 532 -0.40 15.63 7.77
C TYR A 532 1.02 15.86 8.27
N VAL A 533 1.39 17.13 8.48
CA VAL A 533 2.74 17.56 8.90
C VAL A 533 2.61 18.31 10.24
N HIS A 534 3.12 17.71 11.33
CA HIS A 534 3.02 18.27 12.68
C HIS A 534 4.34 18.22 13.46
N GLU A 535 4.39 18.79 14.67
CA GLU A 535 5.57 18.76 15.56
C GLU A 535 6.91 19.13 14.86
N LYS A 536 6.96 20.32 14.24
CA LYS A 536 8.14 20.80 13.50
C LYS A 536 8.54 19.93 12.29
N GLY A 537 7.63 19.12 11.76
CA GLY A 537 7.83 18.32 10.55
C GLY A 537 8.16 19.19 9.33
N LYS A 538 8.91 18.60 8.39
CA LYS A 538 9.39 19.25 7.16
C LYS A 538 9.09 18.36 5.96
N GLY A 539 10.07 18.16 5.08
CA GLY A 539 9.97 17.40 3.85
C GLY A 539 9.73 18.25 2.60
N LEU A 540 10.19 17.71 1.48
CA LEU A 540 9.85 18.18 0.14
C LEU A 540 8.69 17.33 -0.38
N ILE A 541 7.53 17.95 -0.53
CA ILE A 541 6.31 17.34 -1.05
C ILE A 541 6.08 17.94 -2.44
N GLU A 542 6.50 17.21 -3.49
CA GLU A 542 6.48 17.72 -4.86
C GLU A 542 5.72 16.83 -5.87
N GLU A 543 4.99 17.43 -6.80
CA GLU A 543 4.37 16.73 -7.95
C GLU A 543 3.43 15.56 -7.56
N ASN A 544 2.80 15.59 -6.38
CA ASN A 544 1.82 14.58 -5.94
C ASN A 544 0.38 14.94 -6.35
N GLU A 545 -0.48 13.93 -6.46
CA GLU A 545 -1.92 14.07 -6.73
C GLU A 545 -2.73 13.63 -5.50
N ILE A 546 -3.53 14.53 -4.92
CA ILE A 546 -4.15 14.37 -3.60
C ILE A 546 -5.63 14.73 -3.67
N TYR A 547 -6.54 13.76 -3.47
CA TYR A 547 -7.99 13.96 -3.68
C TYR A 547 -8.90 13.03 -2.88
N GLY A 548 -10.21 13.32 -2.79
CA GLY A 548 -11.22 12.44 -2.17
C GLY A 548 -11.14 12.25 -0.65
N ASN A 549 -10.00 12.62 -0.05
CA ASN A 549 -9.73 12.58 1.38
C ASN A 549 -10.79 13.35 2.19
N THR A 550 -11.06 12.84 3.39
CA THR A 550 -12.23 13.23 4.19
C THR A 550 -11.99 14.46 5.06
N LEU A 551 -10.73 14.72 5.45
CA LEU A 551 -10.32 16.01 6.01
C LEU A 551 -9.48 16.80 4.98
N ALA A 552 -8.65 17.75 5.43
CA ALA A 552 -7.87 18.60 4.54
C ALA A 552 -6.88 17.81 3.65
N GLY A 553 -6.68 18.26 2.41
CA GLY A 553 -5.77 17.62 1.44
C GLY A 553 -4.33 17.57 1.96
N ILE A 554 -3.79 18.72 2.37
CA ILE A 554 -2.57 18.82 3.18
C ILE A 554 -2.87 19.67 4.42
N TRP A 555 -2.45 19.20 5.60
CA TRP A 555 -2.56 19.94 6.85
C TRP A 555 -1.18 20.09 7.50
N VAL A 556 -0.77 21.34 7.73
CA VAL A 556 0.50 21.74 8.34
C VAL A 556 0.23 22.43 9.67
N THR A 557 0.85 21.96 10.75
CA THR A 557 0.58 22.44 12.11
C THR A 557 1.79 22.39 13.05
N THR A 558 1.71 23.11 14.17
CA THR A 558 2.58 22.98 15.34
C THR A 558 4.07 23.17 15.00
N GLY A 559 4.38 24.35 14.44
CA GLY A 559 5.73 24.76 14.06
C GLY A 559 6.31 24.08 12.82
N SER A 560 5.51 23.30 12.08
CA SER A 560 5.95 22.59 10.87
C SER A 560 6.20 23.53 9.69
N SER A 561 7.14 23.15 8.83
CA SER A 561 7.65 23.99 7.73
C SER A 561 8.05 23.20 6.47
N PRO A 562 7.14 22.42 5.85
CA PRO A 562 7.40 21.70 4.60
C PRO A 562 7.52 22.63 3.39
N ILE A 563 8.09 22.09 2.30
CA ILE A 563 8.03 22.69 0.96
C ILE A 563 7.00 21.90 0.14
N LEU A 564 5.94 22.58 -0.28
CA LEU A 564 4.81 22.04 -1.04
C LEU A 564 4.88 22.61 -2.47
N ARG A 565 5.33 21.82 -3.46
CA ARG A 565 5.60 22.29 -4.82
C ARG A 565 4.87 21.51 -5.92
N LYS A 566 4.24 22.18 -6.90
CA LYS A 566 3.63 21.54 -8.10
C LYS A 566 2.61 20.42 -7.81
N ASN A 567 2.05 20.34 -6.61
CA ASN A 567 1.07 19.30 -6.28
C ASN A 567 -0.30 19.66 -6.87
N ARG A 568 -1.08 18.63 -7.20
CA ARG A 568 -2.45 18.73 -7.68
C ARG A 568 -3.38 18.30 -6.55
N ILE A 569 -3.94 19.27 -5.82
CA ILE A 569 -4.67 19.05 -4.56
C ILE A 569 -6.14 19.39 -4.79
N HIS A 570 -7.02 18.41 -4.93
CA HIS A 570 -8.37 18.67 -5.44
C HIS A 570 -9.47 17.77 -4.88
N SER A 571 -10.74 18.14 -5.08
CA SER A 571 -11.89 17.26 -4.79
C SER A 571 -11.91 16.70 -3.36
N GLY A 572 -11.42 17.47 -2.39
CA GLY A 572 -11.40 17.12 -0.98
C GLY A 572 -12.70 17.48 -0.28
N LYS A 573 -13.08 16.71 0.74
CA LYS A 573 -14.33 16.94 1.49
C LYS A 573 -14.23 18.09 2.50
N GLN A 574 -13.03 18.64 2.71
CA GLN A 574 -12.77 19.84 3.51
C GLN A 574 -11.90 20.87 2.76
N VAL A 575 -10.79 21.32 3.36
CA VAL A 575 -9.89 22.36 2.85
C VAL A 575 -8.81 21.77 1.96
N GLY A 576 -8.35 22.48 0.93
CA GLY A 576 -7.23 22.02 0.09
C GLY A 576 -5.91 21.95 0.87
N VAL A 577 -5.42 23.10 1.33
CA VAL A 577 -4.22 23.21 2.19
C VAL A 577 -4.54 24.02 3.46
N TYR A 578 -4.22 23.46 4.63
CA TYR A 578 -4.55 24.07 5.92
C TYR A 578 -3.29 24.34 6.75
N PHE A 579 -3.05 25.61 7.08
CA PHE A 579 -2.01 26.05 8.01
C PHE A 579 -2.64 26.45 9.34
N TYR A 580 -2.33 25.71 10.40
CA TYR A 580 -2.87 25.86 11.75
C TYR A 580 -1.73 25.92 12.78
N ASP A 581 -1.99 26.45 13.98
CA ASP A 581 -1.07 26.47 15.13
C ASP A 581 0.41 26.69 14.74
N ASN A 582 0.74 27.92 14.35
CA ASN A 582 2.11 28.27 13.93
C ASN A 582 2.60 27.39 12.75
N GLY A 583 1.70 27.13 11.79
CA GLY A 583 2.03 26.46 10.53
C GLY A 583 2.79 27.39 9.59
N HIS A 584 3.91 26.91 9.07
CA HIS A 584 4.81 27.64 8.18
C HIS A 584 5.14 26.80 6.94
N GLY A 585 6.05 27.29 6.10
CA GLY A 585 6.52 26.59 4.91
C GLY A 585 6.32 27.40 3.63
N LEU A 586 6.60 26.74 2.51
CA LEU A 586 6.48 27.29 1.17
C LEU A 586 5.44 26.48 0.39
N LEU A 587 4.40 27.13 -0.10
CA LEU A 587 3.41 26.58 -1.02
C LEU A 587 3.63 27.27 -2.38
N GLU A 588 4.27 26.59 -3.33
CA GLU A 588 4.55 27.15 -4.66
C GLU A 588 4.16 26.31 -5.87
N GLU A 589 3.67 26.96 -6.92
CA GLU A 589 3.37 26.34 -8.23
C GLU A 589 2.32 25.21 -8.18
N ASN A 590 1.50 25.13 -7.12
CA ASN A 590 0.46 24.08 -6.95
C ASN A 590 -0.87 24.49 -7.62
N ASP A 591 -1.63 23.49 -8.06
CA ASP A 591 -3.02 23.62 -8.53
C ASP A 591 -3.95 23.09 -7.41
N ILE A 592 -4.78 23.97 -6.83
CA ILE A 592 -5.60 23.66 -5.63
C ILE A 592 -7.07 23.97 -5.92
N PHE A 593 -7.94 22.95 -6.07
CA PHE A 593 -9.28 23.20 -6.62
C PHE A 593 -10.43 22.25 -6.26
N ASN A 594 -11.66 22.72 -6.47
CA ASN A 594 -12.91 21.95 -6.27
C ASN A 594 -13.03 21.32 -4.87
N HIS A 595 -12.69 22.09 -3.83
CA HIS A 595 -12.81 21.67 -2.43
C HIS A 595 -14.14 22.12 -1.83
N LEU A 596 -14.73 21.30 -0.95
CA LEU A 596 -16.01 21.65 -0.29
C LEU A 596 -15.88 22.79 0.74
N TYR A 597 -14.66 23.18 1.13
CA TYR A 597 -14.39 24.37 1.92
C TYR A 597 -13.53 25.36 1.12
N SER A 598 -12.60 26.07 1.77
CA SER A 598 -11.69 26.99 1.07
C SER A 598 -10.56 26.21 0.38
N GLY A 599 -10.01 26.76 -0.70
CA GLY A 599 -8.81 26.19 -1.32
C GLY A 599 -7.61 26.17 -0.36
N VAL A 600 -7.35 27.29 0.32
CA VAL A 600 -6.34 27.39 1.39
C VAL A 600 -6.93 28.06 2.64
N GLN A 601 -6.55 27.60 3.83
CA GLN A 601 -6.85 28.27 5.09
C GLN A 601 -5.60 28.51 5.93
N ILE A 602 -5.54 29.67 6.61
CA ILE A 602 -4.41 30.07 7.46
C ILE A 602 -4.95 30.70 8.75
N ARG A 603 -4.59 30.14 9.91
CA ARG A 603 -4.97 30.71 11.22
C ARG A 603 -4.03 30.40 12.38
N THR A 604 -4.24 31.08 13.51
CA THR A 604 -3.55 30.83 14.79
C THR A 604 -2.03 30.97 14.65
N GLY A 605 -1.56 32.21 14.41
CA GLY A 605 -0.13 32.55 14.32
C GLY A 605 0.56 32.10 13.03
N SER A 606 0.03 31.08 12.34
CA SER A 606 0.53 30.54 11.08
C SER A 606 0.90 31.63 10.07
N ASN A 607 2.04 31.43 9.41
CA ASN A 607 2.64 32.39 8.48
C ASN A 607 3.41 31.65 7.36
N PRO A 608 2.72 31.14 6.33
CA PRO A 608 3.33 30.51 5.17
C PRO A 608 3.66 31.54 4.07
N LYS A 609 4.59 31.20 3.17
CA LYS A 609 4.69 31.85 1.86
C LYS A 609 3.91 31.05 0.83
N ILE A 610 3.00 31.72 0.13
CA ILE A 610 2.11 31.15 -0.89
C ILE A 610 2.39 31.89 -2.20
N THR A 611 2.97 31.24 -3.21
CA THR A 611 3.39 31.92 -4.43
C THR A 611 3.25 31.12 -5.73
N ARG A 612 2.83 31.77 -6.83
CA ARG A 612 2.66 31.14 -8.15
C ARG A 612 1.66 29.98 -8.21
N ASN A 613 0.75 29.86 -7.23
CA ASN A 613 -0.29 28.82 -7.20
C ASN A 613 -1.54 29.26 -7.96
N LYS A 614 -2.36 28.29 -8.37
CA LYS A 614 -3.73 28.51 -8.87
C LYS A 614 -4.75 27.95 -7.88
N ILE A 615 -5.77 28.73 -7.53
CA ILE A 615 -6.74 28.39 -6.47
C ILE A 615 -8.18 28.68 -6.95
N TRP A 616 -8.97 27.64 -7.24
CA TRP A 616 -10.30 27.80 -7.83
C TRP A 616 -11.36 26.76 -7.41
N GLY A 617 -12.65 27.04 -7.63
CA GLY A 617 -13.73 26.11 -7.32
C GLY A 617 -13.93 25.82 -5.82
N GLY A 618 -13.30 26.58 -4.92
CA GLY A 618 -13.49 26.47 -3.48
C GLY A 618 -14.88 26.96 -3.07
N GLN A 619 -15.65 26.10 -2.40
CA GLN A 619 -17.03 26.44 -2.02
C GLN A 619 -17.08 27.48 -0.89
N ASN A 620 -16.12 27.46 0.05
CA ASN A 620 -15.96 28.49 1.08
C ASN A 620 -14.80 29.46 0.74
N GLY A 621 -14.73 29.91 -0.52
CA GLY A 621 -13.78 30.90 -1.03
C GLY A 621 -12.42 30.33 -1.45
N GLY A 622 -11.57 31.18 -2.05
CA GLY A 622 -10.24 30.78 -2.51
C GLY A 622 -9.26 30.60 -1.36
N VAL A 623 -8.92 31.68 -0.66
CA VAL A 623 -8.07 31.67 0.54
C VAL A 623 -8.76 32.36 1.71
N LEU A 624 -8.77 31.72 2.89
CA LEU A 624 -9.31 32.30 4.13
C LEU A 624 -8.21 32.44 5.19
N VAL A 625 -7.90 33.68 5.56
CA VAL A 625 -6.96 34.05 6.63
C VAL A 625 -7.77 34.54 7.84
N TYR A 626 -7.66 33.85 8.98
CA TYR A 626 -8.46 34.17 10.17
C TYR A 626 -7.76 33.93 11.50
N ASN A 627 -8.30 34.49 12.59
CA ASN A 627 -7.86 34.32 13.98
C ASN A 627 -6.34 34.53 14.15
N ASN A 628 -5.87 35.78 13.96
CA ASN A 628 -4.45 36.13 13.95
C ASN A 628 -3.63 35.31 12.91
N GLY A 629 -4.22 35.06 11.75
CA GLY A 629 -3.54 34.46 10.61
C GLY A 629 -2.63 35.49 9.93
N ASN A 630 -1.42 35.06 9.57
CA ASN A 630 -0.46 35.84 8.79
C ASN A 630 -0.17 35.09 7.47
N GLY A 631 0.63 35.67 6.59
CA GLY A 631 1.05 35.00 5.37
C GLY A 631 1.46 35.98 4.28
N VAL A 632 2.23 35.47 3.31
CA VAL A 632 2.62 36.24 2.11
C VAL A 632 2.08 35.53 0.89
N LEU A 633 1.01 36.07 0.30
CA LEU A 633 0.40 35.64 -0.95
C LEU A 633 1.03 36.48 -2.07
N GLU A 634 1.92 35.89 -2.87
CA GLU A 634 2.72 36.60 -3.88
C GLU A 634 2.65 35.93 -5.27
N ASP A 635 2.18 36.64 -6.30
CA ASP A 635 2.06 36.15 -7.69
C ASP A 635 1.11 34.94 -7.89
N ASN A 636 0.02 34.81 -7.12
CA ASN A 636 -0.96 33.72 -7.30
C ASN A 636 -2.14 34.11 -8.20
N GLU A 637 -2.84 33.11 -8.76
CA GLU A 637 -4.11 33.29 -9.48
C GLU A 637 -5.26 32.62 -8.71
N ILE A 638 -6.30 33.38 -8.40
CA ILE A 638 -7.41 32.96 -7.53
C ILE A 638 -8.74 33.29 -8.23
N PHE A 639 -9.50 32.29 -8.66
CA PHE A 639 -10.64 32.49 -9.57
C PHE A 639 -11.77 31.48 -9.42
N ASP A 640 -12.96 31.74 -10.00
CA ASP A 640 -14.19 30.89 -9.93
C ASP A 640 -14.40 30.19 -8.57
N ASN A 641 -14.28 30.95 -7.47
CA ASN A 641 -14.63 30.49 -6.14
C ASN A 641 -16.09 30.89 -5.85
N ALA A 642 -16.82 30.05 -5.08
CA ALA A 642 -18.25 30.26 -4.85
C ALA A 642 -18.53 31.38 -3.82
N MET A 643 -17.59 31.58 -2.90
CA MET A 643 -17.46 32.80 -2.08
C MET A 643 -16.18 33.54 -2.48
N ALA A 644 -15.82 34.60 -1.76
CA ALA A 644 -14.76 35.52 -2.20
C ALA A 644 -13.41 34.85 -2.53
N GLY A 645 -12.65 35.49 -3.42
CA GLY A 645 -11.30 35.05 -3.78
C GLY A 645 -10.37 34.99 -2.56
N VAL A 646 -10.33 36.07 -1.76
CA VAL A 646 -9.65 36.06 -0.46
C VAL A 646 -10.53 36.64 0.65
N TRP A 647 -10.62 35.94 1.78
CA TRP A 647 -11.19 36.44 3.02
C TRP A 647 -10.09 36.70 4.06
N ILE A 648 -10.17 37.86 4.72
CA ILE A 648 -9.29 38.24 5.83
C ILE A 648 -10.19 38.64 7.01
N LYS A 649 -10.11 37.92 8.14
CA LYS A 649 -10.94 38.25 9.32
C LYS A 649 -10.27 38.00 10.68
N THR A 650 -10.89 38.51 11.73
CA THR A 650 -10.51 38.28 13.15
C THR A 650 -9.03 38.59 13.39
N ASP A 651 -8.70 39.87 13.34
CA ASP A 651 -7.39 40.44 13.68
C ASP A 651 -6.20 39.94 12.81
N SER A 652 -6.50 39.26 11.69
CA SER A 652 -5.50 38.74 10.75
C SER A 652 -4.85 39.83 9.88
N ASN A 653 -3.60 39.62 9.48
CA ASN A 653 -2.77 40.64 8.83
C ASN A 653 -1.84 40.08 7.72
N PRO A 654 -2.38 39.46 6.65
CA PRO A 654 -1.58 38.94 5.54
C PRO A 654 -1.06 40.05 4.61
N THR A 655 -0.05 39.72 3.80
CA THR A 655 0.39 40.52 2.66
C THR A 655 -0.03 39.85 1.36
N LEU A 656 -0.77 40.55 0.52
CA LEU A 656 -1.18 40.15 -0.83
C LEU A 656 -0.40 41.02 -1.83
N ARG A 657 0.54 40.44 -2.59
CA ARG A 657 1.32 41.15 -3.62
C ARG A 657 1.16 40.53 -5.02
N ARG A 658 0.89 41.34 -6.04
CA ARG A 658 0.85 40.92 -7.47
C ARG A 658 -0.06 39.71 -7.79
N ASN A 659 -1.07 39.44 -6.97
CA ASN A 659 -2.03 38.36 -7.24
C ASN A 659 -3.08 38.80 -8.27
N LYS A 660 -3.63 37.85 -9.02
CA LYS A 660 -4.82 38.02 -9.85
C LYS A 660 -6.01 37.38 -9.15
N ILE A 661 -7.07 38.13 -8.86
CA ILE A 661 -8.22 37.67 -8.09
C ILE A 661 -9.51 37.98 -8.87
N TYR A 662 -10.06 36.99 -9.57
CA TYR A 662 -10.96 37.26 -10.70
C TYR A 662 -12.08 36.23 -10.95
N ASP A 663 -13.14 36.66 -11.64
CA ASP A 663 -14.29 35.82 -12.03
C ASP A 663 -14.94 35.03 -10.85
N GLY A 664 -14.78 35.50 -9.60
CA GLY A 664 -15.40 34.92 -8.40
C GLY A 664 -16.89 35.25 -8.28
N ARG A 665 -17.66 34.39 -7.59
CA ARG A 665 -19.12 34.51 -7.46
C ARG A 665 -19.60 35.41 -6.31
N ASP A 666 -18.66 35.95 -5.56
CA ASP A 666 -18.81 36.92 -4.46
C ASP A 666 -17.84 38.11 -4.71
N GLY A 667 -17.36 38.80 -3.67
CA GLY A 667 -16.32 39.83 -3.79
C GLY A 667 -14.94 39.28 -4.16
N GLY A 668 -14.03 40.15 -4.61
CA GLY A 668 -12.65 39.76 -4.90
C GLY A 668 -11.86 39.49 -3.62
N VAL A 669 -11.73 40.50 -2.77
CA VAL A 669 -11.19 40.38 -1.41
C VAL A 669 -12.17 40.99 -0.40
N CYS A 670 -12.54 40.24 0.64
CA CYS A 670 -13.40 40.76 1.70
C CYS A 670 -12.68 40.74 3.06
N ILE A 671 -12.73 41.87 3.77
CA ILE A 671 -11.93 42.15 4.95
C ILE A 671 -12.88 42.54 6.09
N PHE A 672 -12.92 41.73 7.14
CA PHE A 672 -13.91 41.79 8.22
C PHE A 672 -13.27 41.71 9.61
N ASN A 673 -14.04 42.05 10.65
CA ASN A 673 -13.74 41.80 12.06
C ASN A 673 -12.31 42.21 12.46
N ARG A 674 -12.03 43.52 12.39
CA ARG A 674 -10.70 44.14 12.64
C ARG A 674 -9.58 43.61 11.73
N GLY A 675 -9.93 43.08 10.56
CA GLY A 675 -9.00 42.59 9.55
C GLY A 675 -8.06 43.69 9.04
N ARG A 676 -6.82 43.31 8.75
CA ARG A 676 -5.74 44.20 8.31
C ARG A 676 -5.01 43.55 7.13
N GLY A 677 -3.92 44.17 6.69
CA GLY A 677 -3.03 43.61 5.69
C GLY A 677 -2.53 44.66 4.71
N LEU A 678 -1.58 44.25 3.88
CA LEU A 678 -1.08 45.03 2.75
C LEU A 678 -1.53 44.36 1.45
N LEU A 679 -2.41 45.02 0.71
CA LEU A 679 -2.77 44.67 -0.66
C LEU A 679 -1.95 45.56 -1.60
N GLU A 680 -0.94 45.02 -2.25
CA GLU A 680 0.02 45.74 -3.10
C GLU A 680 0.09 45.20 -4.54
N ASP A 681 -0.04 46.07 -5.54
CA ASP A 681 0.13 45.75 -6.97
C ASP A 681 -0.77 44.58 -7.48
N ASN A 682 -1.93 44.30 -6.86
CA ASN A 682 -2.82 43.20 -7.26
C ASN A 682 -3.81 43.63 -8.37
N ASP A 683 -4.23 42.66 -9.17
CA ASP A 683 -5.30 42.77 -10.16
C ASP A 683 -6.57 42.08 -9.63
N ILE A 684 -7.66 42.83 -9.44
CA ILE A 684 -8.90 42.30 -8.86
C ILE A 684 -10.07 42.64 -9.77
N TYR A 685 -10.62 41.68 -10.52
CA TYR A 685 -11.48 41.99 -11.66
C TYR A 685 -12.59 40.99 -11.98
N ARG A 686 -13.69 41.47 -12.60
CA ARG A 686 -14.88 40.68 -13.01
C ARG A 686 -15.63 39.88 -11.94
N ASN A 687 -15.23 39.99 -10.67
CA ASN A 687 -15.93 39.39 -9.53
C ASN A 687 -17.39 39.86 -9.46
N ALA A 688 -18.28 39.01 -8.92
CA ALA A 688 -19.72 39.22 -8.97
C ALA A 688 -20.25 40.23 -7.95
N GLN A 689 -19.55 40.43 -6.83
CA GLN A 689 -19.78 41.55 -5.91
C GLN A 689 -18.60 42.53 -5.97
N SER A 690 -18.45 43.35 -4.93
CA SER A 690 -17.48 44.44 -4.91
C SER A 690 -16.04 43.92 -4.92
N GLY A 691 -15.17 44.57 -5.68
CA GLY A 691 -13.80 44.12 -5.93
C GLY A 691 -13.01 43.96 -4.63
N VAL A 692 -13.02 44.98 -3.77
CA VAL A 692 -12.63 44.85 -2.36
C VAL A 692 -13.75 45.37 -1.46
N LEU A 693 -14.14 44.55 -0.47
CA LEU A 693 -15.11 44.90 0.58
C LEU A 693 -14.39 45.00 1.92
N ILE A 694 -14.60 46.09 2.65
CA ILE A 694 -13.94 46.37 3.93
C ILE A 694 -15.01 46.75 4.96
N SER A 695 -15.10 46.00 6.05
CA SER A 695 -16.20 46.10 7.02
C SER A 695 -15.74 45.78 8.45
N THR A 696 -16.54 46.20 9.44
CA THR A 696 -16.47 45.74 10.84
C THR A 696 -15.11 46.05 11.48
N GLU A 697 -14.83 47.35 11.65
CA GLU A 697 -13.60 47.89 12.27
C GLU A 697 -12.28 47.51 11.57
N SER A 698 -12.35 46.96 10.35
CA SER A 698 -11.16 46.61 9.56
C SER A 698 -10.39 47.86 9.12
N ASN A 699 -9.06 47.73 8.98
CA ASN A 699 -8.18 48.82 8.54
C ASN A 699 -6.95 48.28 7.75
N PRO A 700 -7.13 47.94 6.45
CA PRO A 700 -6.05 47.50 5.58
C PRO A 700 -5.37 48.67 4.83
N VAL A 701 -4.21 48.39 4.24
CA VAL A 701 -3.51 49.28 3.31
C VAL A 701 -3.62 48.70 1.90
N LEU A 702 -4.20 49.47 0.96
CA LEU A 702 -4.29 49.13 -0.45
C LEU A 702 -3.39 50.08 -1.25
N ARG A 703 -2.36 49.57 -1.91
CA ARG A 703 -1.39 50.34 -2.69
C ARG A 703 -1.25 49.85 -4.13
N ARG A 704 -1.44 50.74 -5.12
CA ARG A 704 -1.23 50.48 -6.57
C ARG A 704 -2.05 49.31 -7.16
N ASN A 705 -3.14 48.90 -6.53
CA ASN A 705 -3.98 47.82 -7.07
C ASN A 705 -4.83 48.31 -8.25
N ARG A 706 -5.16 47.41 -9.19
CA ARG A 706 -6.08 47.66 -10.30
C ARG A 706 -7.37 46.89 -10.05
N ILE A 707 -8.50 47.60 -9.92
CA ILE A 707 -9.78 47.00 -9.53
C ILE A 707 -10.85 47.38 -10.55
N PHE A 708 -11.27 46.42 -11.38
CA PHE A 708 -11.98 46.72 -12.63
C PHE A 708 -12.94 45.65 -13.14
N GLU A 709 -13.87 46.06 -14.01
CA GLU A 709 -14.89 45.19 -14.63
C GLU A 709 -15.80 44.43 -13.62
N GLY A 710 -15.77 44.78 -12.33
CA GLY A 710 -16.56 44.13 -11.29
C GLY A 710 -18.06 44.38 -11.46
N ARG A 711 -18.90 43.39 -11.12
CA ARG A 711 -20.36 43.47 -11.27
C ARG A 711 -21.05 44.29 -10.17
N ALA A 712 -20.31 44.81 -9.19
CA ALA A 712 -20.78 45.78 -8.20
C ALA A 712 -19.81 46.98 -8.10
N ALA A 713 -19.34 47.36 -6.91
CA ALA A 713 -18.39 48.47 -6.73
C ALA A 713 -16.92 48.03 -6.91
N GLY A 714 -16.02 49.00 -7.10
CA GLY A 714 -14.58 48.72 -7.10
C GLY A 714 -14.07 48.44 -5.67
N ILE A 715 -14.04 49.47 -4.83
CA ILE A 715 -13.81 49.36 -3.38
C ILE A 715 -15.08 49.80 -2.64
N GLU A 716 -15.46 49.06 -1.60
CA GLU A 716 -16.61 49.32 -0.73
C GLU A 716 -16.16 49.30 0.74
N ILE A 717 -16.48 50.34 1.51
CA ILE A 717 -16.09 50.45 2.93
C ILE A 717 -17.31 50.83 3.79
N THR A 718 -17.59 50.03 4.83
CA THR A 718 -18.80 50.11 5.68
C THR A 718 -18.51 49.72 7.16
N ASN A 719 -19.51 49.75 8.04
CA ASN A 719 -19.51 49.18 9.40
C ASN A 719 -18.29 49.60 10.25
N GLY A 720 -18.05 50.91 10.37
CA GLY A 720 -16.98 51.48 11.18
C GLY A 720 -15.55 51.16 10.69
N ALA A 721 -15.39 50.54 9.53
CA ALA A 721 -14.09 50.30 8.94
C ALA A 721 -13.46 51.57 8.34
N SER A 722 -12.15 51.53 8.15
CA SER A 722 -11.39 52.52 7.38
C SER A 722 -10.38 51.79 6.49
N ALA A 723 -9.58 52.53 5.73
CA ALA A 723 -8.47 51.99 4.96
C ALA A 723 -7.47 53.12 4.63
N THR A 724 -6.24 52.74 4.30
CA THR A 724 -5.30 53.62 3.59
C THR A 724 -5.23 53.21 2.12
N LEU A 725 -5.74 54.05 1.23
CA LEU A 725 -5.77 53.81 -0.22
C LEU A 725 -4.74 54.73 -0.90
N GLU A 726 -3.71 54.14 -1.51
CA GLU A 726 -2.64 54.87 -2.21
C GLU A 726 -2.50 54.42 -3.68
N TYR A 727 -2.57 55.34 -4.64
CA TYR A 727 -2.29 55.11 -6.07
C TYR A 727 -3.11 54.00 -6.75
N ASN A 728 -4.27 53.61 -6.21
CA ASN A 728 -5.09 52.54 -6.80
C ASN A 728 -5.87 53.03 -8.03
N LEU A 729 -6.15 52.15 -8.99
CA LEU A 729 -6.89 52.43 -10.22
C LEU A 729 -8.24 51.69 -10.20
N LEU A 730 -9.35 52.42 -10.12
CA LEU A 730 -10.70 51.88 -9.94
C LEU A 730 -11.58 52.27 -11.13
N TYR A 731 -11.85 51.34 -12.06
CA TYR A 731 -12.44 51.67 -13.36
C TYR A 731 -13.33 50.56 -13.97
N ASN A 732 -14.24 50.90 -14.88
CA ASN A 732 -15.15 49.96 -15.56
C ASN A 732 -16.05 49.08 -14.64
N ASN A 733 -16.18 49.38 -13.34
CA ASN A 733 -17.04 48.63 -12.41
C ASN A 733 -18.52 49.03 -12.59
N ARG A 734 -19.48 48.13 -12.32
CA ARG A 734 -20.92 48.36 -12.56
C ARG A 734 -21.51 49.50 -11.73
N PHE A 735 -21.09 49.63 -10.48
CA PHE A 735 -21.51 50.68 -9.55
C PHE A 735 -20.42 51.78 -9.48
N GLY A 736 -20.20 52.40 -8.32
CA GLY A 736 -19.10 53.35 -8.15
C GLY A 736 -17.74 52.65 -8.01
N GLY A 737 -16.66 53.28 -8.47
CA GLY A 737 -15.31 52.74 -8.29
C GLY A 737 -14.84 52.76 -6.83
N LEU A 738 -15.27 53.75 -6.04
CA LEU A 738 -15.11 53.80 -4.58
C LEU A 738 -16.46 54.18 -3.95
N CYS A 739 -16.96 53.37 -3.03
CA CYS A 739 -18.19 53.61 -2.27
C CYS A 739 -17.88 53.60 -0.77
N LEU A 740 -18.35 54.60 -0.02
CA LEU A 740 -18.13 54.75 1.43
C LEU A 740 -19.48 54.88 2.15
N ALA A 741 -19.66 54.16 3.25
CA ALA A 741 -20.84 54.31 4.11
C ALA A 741 -20.77 55.57 4.99
N THR A 742 -21.82 55.81 5.76
CA THR A 742 -21.89 56.90 6.75
C THR A 742 -20.76 56.78 7.77
N ASP A 743 -20.17 57.93 8.12
CA ASP A 743 -19.01 58.10 9.02
C ASP A 743 -17.71 57.37 8.65
N VAL A 744 -17.67 56.63 7.54
CA VAL A 744 -16.46 56.01 7.00
C VAL A 744 -15.52 57.07 6.42
N ARG A 745 -14.29 57.13 6.93
CA ARG A 745 -13.26 58.10 6.51
C ARG A 745 -11.92 57.39 6.23
N PRO A 746 -11.65 56.98 4.98
CA PRO A 746 -10.37 56.41 4.58
C PRO A 746 -9.31 57.50 4.33
N ILE A 747 -8.03 57.13 4.44
CA ILE A 747 -6.92 57.98 3.99
C ILE A 747 -6.75 57.76 2.48
N LEU A 748 -6.89 58.82 1.69
CA LEU A 748 -6.78 58.77 0.22
C LEU A 748 -5.53 59.52 -0.26
N ARG A 749 -4.72 58.88 -1.10
CA ARG A 749 -3.56 59.49 -1.80
C ARG A 749 -3.54 59.02 -3.26
N ASP A 750 -3.61 59.95 -4.20
CA ASP A 750 -3.35 59.74 -5.64
C ASP A 750 -4.11 58.58 -6.34
N ASN A 751 -5.22 58.11 -5.76
CA ASN A 751 -6.09 57.11 -6.38
C ASN A 751 -6.82 57.71 -7.59
N ARG A 752 -7.01 56.92 -8.65
CA ARG A 752 -7.75 57.33 -9.85
C ARG A 752 -9.03 56.52 -9.98
N VAL A 753 -10.16 57.22 -10.03
CA VAL A 753 -11.50 56.65 -10.17
C VAL A 753 -12.12 57.24 -11.44
N TYR A 754 -12.34 56.42 -12.46
CA TYR A 754 -12.73 56.85 -13.81
C TYR A 754 -13.50 55.74 -14.54
N ASP A 755 -14.30 56.09 -15.55
CA ASP A 755 -15.04 55.16 -16.43
C ASP A 755 -15.87 54.06 -15.75
N ASN A 756 -16.24 54.24 -14.48
CA ASN A 756 -17.16 53.34 -13.79
C ASN A 756 -18.60 53.61 -14.25
N TYR A 757 -19.41 52.56 -14.32
CA TYR A 757 -20.76 52.63 -14.88
C TYR A 757 -21.79 53.27 -13.96
N ASN A 758 -21.47 53.56 -12.68
CA ASN A 758 -22.33 54.29 -11.73
C ASN A 758 -23.83 53.90 -11.81
N ALA A 759 -24.15 52.60 -11.94
CA ALA A 759 -25.52 52.19 -12.28
C ALA A 759 -26.56 52.54 -11.21
N VAL A 760 -26.13 52.71 -9.95
CA VAL A 760 -26.95 53.18 -8.82
C VAL A 760 -27.38 54.64 -9.02
N GLU A 761 -26.43 55.54 -9.23
CA GLU A 761 -26.65 56.96 -9.52
C GLU A 761 -27.52 57.15 -10.76
N ARG A 762 -27.21 56.43 -11.86
CA ARG A 762 -27.99 56.47 -13.11
C ARG A 762 -29.42 55.91 -12.98
N ALA A 763 -29.76 55.27 -11.86
CA ALA A 763 -31.10 54.78 -11.56
C ALA A 763 -31.87 55.70 -10.61
N ILE A 764 -31.20 56.28 -9.60
CA ILE A 764 -31.74 57.36 -8.77
C ILE A 764 -32.16 58.54 -9.66
N ASN A 765 -31.29 58.94 -10.60
CA ASN A 765 -31.54 59.99 -11.58
C ASN A 765 -32.66 59.66 -12.61
N LYS A 766 -33.18 58.43 -12.59
CA LYS A 766 -34.34 57.97 -13.39
C LYS A 766 -35.57 57.64 -12.54
N GLY A 767 -35.51 57.84 -11.22
CA GLY A 767 -36.59 57.48 -10.29
C GLY A 767 -36.84 55.97 -10.17
N PHE A 768 -35.90 55.12 -10.58
CA PHE A 768 -36.07 53.67 -10.52
C PHE A 768 -35.72 53.13 -9.13
N CYS A 769 -36.61 52.29 -8.57
CA CYS A 769 -36.33 51.56 -7.33
C CYS A 769 -35.04 50.72 -7.48
N LEU A 770 -34.12 50.84 -6.51
CA LEU A 770 -32.82 50.19 -6.59
C LEU A 770 -32.87 48.66 -6.43
N PHE A 771 -33.97 48.12 -5.88
CA PHE A 771 -34.24 46.67 -5.89
C PHE A 771 -34.25 46.09 -7.31
N ARG A 772 -34.67 46.86 -8.31
CA ARG A 772 -34.66 46.46 -9.73
C ARG A 772 -33.25 46.23 -10.30
N ILE A 773 -32.20 46.66 -9.59
CA ILE A 773 -30.80 46.61 -10.05
C ILE A 773 -29.95 45.74 -9.12
N SER A 774 -30.26 45.74 -7.83
CA SER A 774 -29.67 44.86 -6.82
C SER A 774 -30.19 43.42 -6.92
N SER A 775 -31.50 43.27 -7.20
CA SER A 775 -32.28 42.08 -6.85
C SER A 775 -32.07 41.73 -5.35
N CYS A 776 -32.29 40.47 -4.97
CA CYS A 776 -31.83 39.90 -3.71
C CYS A 776 -30.33 39.50 -3.74
N THR A 777 -29.68 39.60 -4.90
CA THR A 777 -28.33 39.07 -5.15
C THR A 777 -27.18 40.07 -4.97
N SER A 778 -27.43 41.33 -4.66
CA SER A 778 -26.40 42.35 -4.46
C SER A 778 -26.91 43.47 -3.55
N PHE A 779 -26.01 44.28 -2.99
CA PHE A 779 -26.31 45.28 -1.97
C PHE A 779 -25.66 46.63 -2.35
N PRO A 780 -26.23 47.37 -3.33
CA PRO A 780 -25.66 48.63 -3.79
C PRO A 780 -25.66 49.68 -2.67
N MET A 781 -24.52 50.34 -2.45
CA MET A 781 -24.43 51.40 -1.46
C MET A 781 -25.24 52.64 -1.88
N HIS A 782 -26.14 53.11 -1.03
CA HIS A 782 -26.92 54.34 -1.24
C HIS A 782 -27.57 54.88 0.05
N ASP A 783 -28.23 56.04 -0.04
CA ASP A 783 -28.99 56.64 1.07
C ASP A 783 -30.27 55.85 1.38
N PHE A 784 -30.46 55.50 2.65
CA PHE A 784 -31.63 54.81 3.17
C PHE A 784 -32.47 55.66 4.10
N TYR A 785 -33.78 55.47 4.01
CA TYR A 785 -34.80 56.17 4.76
C TYR A 785 -35.77 55.19 5.41
N ARG A 786 -36.31 55.56 6.57
CA ARG A 786 -37.52 54.95 7.14
C ARG A 786 -38.72 55.85 6.88
N CYS A 787 -39.88 55.26 6.63
CA CYS A 787 -41.14 55.98 6.46
C CYS A 787 -41.97 55.88 7.74
N VAL A 788 -42.00 56.98 8.51
CA VAL A 788 -42.78 57.10 9.75
C VAL A 788 -44.27 56.91 9.47
N THR A 789 -44.78 57.46 8.36
CA THR A 789 -46.18 57.33 7.94
C THR A 789 -46.59 55.89 7.60
N CYS A 790 -45.64 55.01 7.24
CA CYS A 790 -45.88 53.58 6.99
C CYS A 790 -45.42 52.69 8.16
N ASN A 791 -45.11 53.28 9.33
CA ASN A 791 -44.64 52.59 10.53
C ASN A 791 -43.43 51.66 10.32
N THR A 792 -42.52 51.99 9.39
CA THR A 792 -41.39 51.11 9.06
C THR A 792 -40.30 51.19 10.12
N THR A 793 -39.79 50.03 10.54
CA THR A 793 -38.78 49.91 11.62
C THR A 793 -37.36 50.21 11.12
N GLU A 794 -36.39 50.24 12.03
CA GLU A 794 -34.95 50.36 11.70
C GLU A 794 -34.36 49.12 10.98
N ARG A 795 -35.13 48.03 10.88
CA ARG A 795 -34.81 46.89 10.01
C ARG A 795 -35.20 47.11 8.54
N ASN A 796 -36.02 48.12 8.26
CA ASN A 796 -36.53 48.40 6.92
C ASN A 796 -35.78 49.58 6.27
N ALA A 797 -35.48 49.43 4.99
CA ALA A 797 -34.58 50.28 4.23
C ALA A 797 -35.26 50.73 2.93
N ILE A 798 -35.68 52.01 2.84
CA ILE A 798 -36.33 52.58 1.66
C ILE A 798 -35.32 53.45 0.88
N CYS A 799 -35.20 53.23 -0.42
CA CYS A 799 -34.29 54.00 -1.28
C CYS A 799 -34.84 55.37 -1.69
N VAL A 800 -33.95 56.29 -2.06
CA VAL A 800 -34.26 57.65 -2.59
C VAL A 800 -35.38 57.62 -3.63
N SER A 801 -35.33 56.70 -4.60
CA SER A 801 -36.35 56.56 -5.64
C SER A 801 -37.74 56.22 -5.06
N CYS A 802 -37.80 55.33 -4.08
CA CYS A 802 -39.05 54.92 -3.46
C CYS A 802 -39.67 56.01 -2.58
N ILE A 803 -38.87 56.81 -1.85
CA ILE A 803 -39.43 57.95 -1.11
C ILE A 803 -39.97 59.06 -2.05
N ASN A 804 -39.31 59.28 -3.19
CA ASN A 804 -39.71 60.31 -4.15
C ASN A 804 -40.89 59.90 -5.05
N VAL A 805 -41.15 58.60 -5.21
CA VAL A 805 -42.21 58.06 -6.07
C VAL A 805 -43.34 57.40 -5.27
N CYS A 806 -43.03 56.40 -4.44
CA CYS A 806 -44.01 55.51 -3.81
C CYS A 806 -44.52 56.03 -2.45
N HIS A 807 -43.64 56.67 -1.67
CA HIS A 807 -43.97 57.33 -0.40
C HIS A 807 -44.00 58.86 -0.54
N ARG A 808 -44.31 59.37 -1.73
CA ARG A 808 -44.27 60.80 -2.04
C ARG A 808 -45.29 61.56 -1.18
N GLY A 809 -44.81 62.44 -0.31
CA GLY A 809 -45.65 63.20 0.64
C GLY A 809 -45.82 62.54 2.01
N HIS A 810 -45.17 61.40 2.26
CA HIS A 810 -45.10 60.80 3.59
C HIS A 810 -43.99 61.46 4.43
N GLN A 811 -44.10 61.37 5.76
CA GLN A 811 -43.00 61.67 6.65
C GLN A 811 -41.95 60.55 6.55
N VAL A 812 -40.75 60.92 6.10
CA VAL A 812 -39.60 60.03 5.95
C VAL A 812 -38.40 60.62 6.69
N GLU A 813 -37.56 59.76 7.25
CA GLU A 813 -36.36 60.12 8.01
C GLU A 813 -35.17 59.39 7.41
N PHE A 814 -34.07 60.10 7.17
CA PHE A 814 -32.80 59.50 6.74
C PHE A 814 -32.22 58.67 7.89
N VAL A 815 -31.76 57.45 7.58
CA VAL A 815 -31.20 56.52 8.56
C VAL A 815 -29.68 56.44 8.41
N ARG A 816 -29.19 56.11 7.20
CA ARG A 816 -27.77 56.10 6.84
C ARG A 816 -27.58 55.92 5.33
N HIS A 817 -26.45 56.36 4.81
CA HIS A 817 -25.85 55.88 3.57
C HIS A 817 -25.07 54.60 3.87
N ASP A 818 -25.46 53.46 3.29
CA ASP A 818 -24.89 52.14 3.62
C ASP A 818 -25.28 51.09 2.55
N ARG A 819 -25.13 49.78 2.82
CA ARG A 819 -25.32 48.66 1.86
C ARG A 819 -26.51 47.73 2.16
N PHE A 820 -27.74 48.15 1.82
CA PHE A 820 -28.96 47.33 1.95
C PHE A 820 -29.64 47.10 0.58
N PHE A 821 -30.70 46.30 0.55
CA PHE A 821 -31.68 46.31 -0.55
C PHE A 821 -32.84 47.26 -0.20
N CYS A 822 -33.74 47.53 -1.15
CA CYS A 822 -34.90 48.37 -0.88
C CYS A 822 -36.14 47.53 -0.54
N ASP A 823 -36.59 47.53 0.73
CA ASP A 823 -37.76 46.78 1.20
C ASP A 823 -39.06 47.13 0.44
N CYS A 824 -39.25 48.40 0.13
CA CYS A 824 -40.37 48.87 -0.71
C CYS A 824 -40.38 48.16 -2.07
N GLY A 825 -39.21 47.91 -2.67
CA GLY A 825 -39.06 47.17 -3.91
C GLY A 825 -39.14 45.65 -3.76
N ALA A 826 -38.72 45.11 -2.62
CA ALA A 826 -38.80 43.68 -2.29
C ALA A 826 -40.22 43.23 -1.89
N GLY A 827 -41.11 44.17 -1.55
CA GLY A 827 -42.47 43.89 -1.09
C GLY A 827 -42.54 43.44 0.38
N THR A 828 -41.50 43.68 1.16
CA THR A 828 -41.34 43.24 2.56
C THR A 828 -41.95 44.20 3.59
N LEU A 829 -42.66 45.25 3.15
CA LEU A 829 -43.32 46.22 4.04
C LEU A 829 -44.72 45.74 4.46
N GLU A 830 -44.97 45.67 5.77
CA GLU A 830 -46.22 45.18 6.36
C GLU A 830 -47.46 46.00 5.96
N GLN A 831 -47.30 47.31 5.72
CA GLN A 831 -48.39 48.22 5.34
C GLN A 831 -48.42 48.46 3.83
N GLN A 832 -49.26 47.70 3.12
CA GLN A 832 -49.41 47.75 1.66
C GLN A 832 -50.15 48.99 1.10
N THR A 833 -50.21 50.09 1.85
CA THR A 833 -50.84 51.35 1.38
C THR A 833 -49.98 52.13 0.38
N CYS A 834 -48.67 51.84 0.30
CA CYS A 834 -47.75 52.36 -0.71
C CYS A 834 -47.32 51.25 -1.69
N CYS A 835 -47.97 51.15 -2.85
CA CYS A 835 -47.60 50.18 -3.88
C CYS A 835 -46.61 50.76 -4.91
N LEU A 836 -45.65 49.96 -5.36
CA LEU A 836 -44.89 50.27 -6.58
C LEU A 836 -45.84 50.27 -7.79
N GLN A 837 -45.91 51.38 -8.52
CA GLN A 837 -46.53 51.40 -9.85
C GLN A 837 -45.54 50.89 -10.91
N ASN A 838 -45.38 49.57 -10.99
CA ASN A 838 -45.26 48.75 -12.22
C ASN A 838 -44.86 47.30 -11.89
N GLU A 839 -45.32 46.36 -12.72
CA GLU A 839 -45.24 44.90 -12.58
C GLU A 839 -43.81 44.33 -12.82
N MET A 840 -43.43 43.10 -12.40
CA MET A 840 -44.14 42.06 -11.62
C MET A 840 -43.17 41.27 -10.71
N LYS A 841 -43.69 40.26 -10.00
CA LYS A 841 -43.00 39.41 -9.01
C LYS A 841 -41.99 38.42 -9.60
N ASP A 842 -41.09 37.95 -8.74
CA ASP A 842 -40.93 36.51 -8.50
C ASP A 842 -40.78 36.29 -6.98
N ASN A 843 -41.58 35.38 -6.40
CA ASN A 843 -41.70 35.18 -4.95
C ASN A 843 -41.50 33.68 -4.61
N ASP A 844 -40.26 33.23 -4.47
CA ASP A 844 -39.96 31.90 -3.93
C ASP A 844 -38.65 31.89 -3.11
N THR A 845 -38.60 32.76 -2.10
CA THR A 845 -37.64 32.65 -0.98
C THR A 845 -38.20 33.42 0.22
N VAL A 846 -38.28 32.76 1.38
CA VAL A 846 -38.64 33.42 2.64
C VAL A 846 -37.40 34.14 3.17
N TYR A 847 -37.39 35.46 3.08
CA TYR A 847 -36.30 36.30 3.58
C TYR A 847 -36.60 36.79 5.00
N ASP A 848 -35.76 36.38 5.95
CA ASP A 848 -35.59 37.13 7.19
C ASP A 848 -34.65 38.33 6.92
N SER A 849 -34.93 39.47 7.53
CA SER A 849 -34.14 40.69 7.35
C SER A 849 -32.74 40.48 7.92
N ALA A 850 -31.73 40.43 7.05
CA ALA A 850 -30.37 40.00 7.41
C ALA A 850 -29.80 40.81 8.57
N GLN A 851 -29.66 40.15 9.73
CA GLN A 851 -28.81 40.62 10.81
C GLN A 851 -27.35 40.65 10.33
N PRO A 852 -26.47 41.47 10.93
CA PRO A 852 -25.04 41.20 10.83
C PRO A 852 -24.79 39.78 11.36
N THR A 853 -24.34 38.87 10.49
CA THR A 853 -24.16 37.47 10.85
C THR A 853 -22.96 37.30 11.76
N GLU A 854 -23.17 37.48 13.07
CA GLU A 854 -22.35 36.83 14.08
C GLU A 854 -22.52 35.32 13.91
N SER A 855 -21.57 34.70 13.21
CA SER A 855 -21.50 33.24 13.14
C SER A 855 -21.07 32.73 14.51
N GLU A 856 -22.03 32.37 15.35
CA GLU A 856 -21.79 31.70 16.64
C GLU A 856 -21.08 30.35 16.43
N THR A 857 -19.75 30.39 16.35
CA THR A 857 -18.93 29.24 16.72
C THR A 857 -18.98 29.17 18.24
N GLY A 858 -19.84 28.30 18.76
CA GLY A 858 -20.19 28.26 20.18
C GLY A 858 -18.96 28.24 21.12
N ASN A 859 -18.96 29.16 22.08
CA ASN A 859 -18.08 29.16 23.24
C ASN A 859 -18.94 28.94 24.49
N ASP A 860 -18.58 27.95 25.32
CA ASP A 860 -19.28 27.66 26.57
C ASP A 860 -19.18 28.80 27.58
N VAL A 861 -20.31 29.16 28.22
CA VAL A 861 -20.33 29.99 29.44
C VAL A 861 -21.43 29.50 30.40
N GLY A 862 -21.06 29.23 31.67
CA GLY A 862 -22.00 28.92 32.76
C GLY A 862 -21.80 27.52 33.34
N GLY A 863 -21.18 27.32 34.51
CA GLY A 863 -20.69 28.29 35.49
C GLY A 863 -21.43 28.17 36.83
N GLY A 864 -21.16 27.11 37.60
CA GLY A 864 -21.64 26.90 38.96
C GLY A 864 -20.49 26.50 39.87
N GLY A 865 -20.31 27.19 41.00
CA GLY A 865 -19.11 27.07 41.84
C GLY A 865 -19.19 26.01 42.95
N GLY A 866 -18.02 25.51 43.36
CA GLY A 866 -17.86 24.60 44.50
C GLY A 866 -16.37 24.41 44.84
N GLY A 867 -15.91 25.07 45.90
CA GLY A 867 -14.47 25.26 46.16
C GLY A 867 -13.67 24.05 46.67
N GLY A 868 -12.35 24.22 46.71
CA GLY A 868 -11.47 23.49 47.62
C GLY A 868 -10.19 22.89 47.03
N ALA A 869 -9.12 22.96 47.83
CA ALA A 869 -7.95 22.07 47.85
C ALA A 869 -7.16 21.77 46.55
N GLY A 870 -6.00 22.42 46.43
CA GLY A 870 -4.73 21.71 46.65
C GLY A 870 -4.28 20.59 45.68
N GLY A 871 -3.63 20.99 44.59
CA GLY A 871 -2.37 20.41 44.10
C GLY A 871 -2.21 18.90 43.88
N ALA A 872 -2.10 18.49 42.62
CA ALA A 872 -1.26 17.37 42.19
C ALA A 872 -0.75 17.62 40.75
N ALA A 873 0.44 17.12 40.42
CA ALA A 873 0.91 17.00 39.05
C ALA A 873 0.82 15.54 38.60
N GLY A 874 0.15 15.28 37.48
CA GLY A 874 0.29 14.06 36.69
C GLY A 874 0.73 14.48 35.28
N GLN A 875 1.87 14.05 34.75
CA GLN A 875 2.17 12.67 34.38
C GLN A 875 1.06 12.06 33.53
N ALA A 876 1.01 12.44 32.25
CA ALA A 876 0.41 11.60 31.23
C ALA A 876 1.18 10.27 31.18
N ALA A 877 0.45 9.15 31.21
CA ALA A 877 1.06 7.83 31.29
C ALA A 877 1.84 7.49 30.01
N ALA A 878 3.01 6.88 30.17
CA ALA A 878 3.68 6.20 29.08
C ALA A 878 2.89 4.94 28.71
N ALA A 879 2.47 4.82 27.46
CA ALA A 879 2.11 3.52 26.90
C ALA A 879 3.40 2.69 26.72
N PRO A 880 3.42 1.40 27.09
CA PRO A 880 4.61 0.56 26.96
C PRO A 880 4.78 0.05 25.52
N ASN A 881 6.04 -0.21 25.13
CA ASN A 881 6.36 -1.17 24.07
C ASN A 881 5.73 -2.54 24.42
N PRO A 882 5.29 -3.37 23.47
CA PRO A 882 6.02 -3.71 22.23
C PRO A 882 5.71 -2.83 21.03
#